data_AF-A0A085N6V9-F1
#
_entry.id   AF-A0A085N6V9-F1
#
_cell.length_a   1.000
_cell.length_b   1.000
_cell.length_c   1.000
_cell.angle_alpha   90.00
_cell.angle_beta   90.00
_cell.angle_gamma   90.00
#
_symmetry.space_group_name_H-M   'P 1'
#
loop_
_entity.id
_entity.type
_entity.pdbx_description
1 polymer ?
#
loop_
_entity_poly.entity_id
_entity_poly.type
_entity_poly.pdbx_seq_one_letter_code
_entity_poly.pdbx_strand_id
1 'polypeptide(L)'
;MPRISYLYNEGMEAFHYGDMHPMKPRRIVMTHALLYDYDLLRAMDCYTSADASVAQMCSFHSAEYIHFLERTSTWDQNELKKEYQRFNIDGDCPIFDGVFKFCAKYAGASLAAASLLNEDKYDIAINWSGGLHHAKKSMASGFCYVNDIVIATLEMLRRRSRILYIDIDVHHGDGVQEAFYLTDRVMTLSFHMFGDNFFPGTGLPSEKGDGIGLGYALNVPLQSGIDDEMYHSIFKPVVAETVRCYQPECIVLQCGADSLGEDRLGYFNLTIKGHGECVRFVKSLGLPMLVVGGGGYTARNVARCWAYETAVLLERELPDRIPEQNIFFSSYGPSFALCPPLTNVYRNCNSVAYIDCCRRYIFERLRNLPGAPNVGLANQSIMLAPSTFRCFIHAFPLQKFSSIVARVNLMVFLEDEDYFMSLAVLSAKRSKDPVTQVGACIVNEDGQVISVGYNAMPVGCDDNCMPWDKRSQDRLETKYPYVCHAEMNAIVNAGNEQLNGCSIYVTLFPCNICAKVLLKSGIRRVIYIADKPDKMEMKASRRMFKLGHMICEKFIPSRRQVNISFSNCPNALGNSTVIVSNFTLISIAGRLSLVEFTLWSLHATQAAHYGSSPFVCSCGRMPRISYLYNEGMEAFHYGDMHPMKPRRIVMTHALLYDYDLLRAMDCYTSADASVAQMCSFHSAEYIHFLERTSTWDQNELKKEYQRFNIDGDCPIFDGVFKFCAKYAGASLAAASLLNEDKYDIAINWSGGLHHAKKSMASGFCYVNDIVIATLEMLRRRSRILYIDIDVHHGDGVQEAFYLTDRVMTLSFHMFGDNFFPGTGLPSEKGDGIGLGYALNVPLQSGIDDEMYHSIFKPVVAETVRCYQPECIVLQCGADSLGEDRLGYFNLTIKGHGECVRFVKSLGLPMLVVGGGGYTARNVARCWAYETAVLLERELPDRIPEQNIFFSSYGPSFALCPPLTNVYRNCNSVAYIDCCRRYIFERLRNLPGAPNVGLANQSIMLAPSTFRCFIHAFPLQKFSSIVARVNLMVFLEDEDYFMSLAVLSAKRSKDPVTQVGACIVNEDGQVISVGYNAMPVGCDDNCMPWDKRSQDRLETKYPYVCHAEMNAIVNAGNEQLNGCSIYVTLFPCNICAKVLLKSGIRRVIYIADKPDKMEMKASRRMFKLGHMICEKFIPSRRQVNISFSNCPNALVGSLNELKISE
;
A
#
# COMPACT_ATOMS: atom_id res chain seq x y z
N MET A 1 -47.00 -1.41 22.16
CA MET A 1 -46.67 -2.10 20.89
C MET A 1 -45.93 -1.11 20.01
N PRO A 2 -44.86 -1.52 19.31
CA PRO A 2 -44.15 -0.65 18.38
C PRO A 2 -45.10 -0.17 17.27
N ARG A 3 -44.94 1.07 16.83
CA ARG A 3 -45.61 1.60 15.64
C ARG A 3 -44.93 1.00 14.42
N ILE A 4 -45.68 0.24 13.63
CA ILE A 4 -45.14 -0.48 12.47
C ILE A 4 -45.73 0.09 11.19
N SER A 5 -44.85 0.42 10.25
CA SER A 5 -45.22 0.74 8.87
C SER A 5 -44.85 -0.42 7.95
N TYR A 6 -45.68 -0.66 6.94
CA TYR A 6 -45.42 -1.64 5.89
C TYR A 6 -45.52 -0.96 4.53
N LEU A 7 -44.44 -1.04 3.76
CA LEU A 7 -44.33 -0.43 2.45
C LEU A 7 -44.52 -1.49 1.37
N TYR A 8 -45.53 -1.28 0.54
CA TYR A 8 -45.89 -2.17 -0.53
C TYR A 8 -46.29 -1.36 -1.77
N ASN A 9 -45.61 -1.66 -2.87
CA ASN A 9 -45.92 -1.11 -4.17
C ASN A 9 -46.61 -2.20 -5.00
N GLU A 10 -47.79 -1.89 -5.53
CA GLU A 10 -48.54 -2.82 -6.39
C GLU A 10 -47.80 -3.08 -7.72
N GLY A 11 -48.11 -4.22 -8.34
CA GLY A 11 -47.59 -4.61 -9.66
C GLY A 11 -46.18 -5.20 -9.64
N MET A 12 -45.64 -5.59 -8.48
CA MET A 12 -44.32 -6.23 -8.38
C MET A 12 -44.28 -7.62 -9.04
N GLU A 13 -45.43 -8.28 -9.16
CA GLU A 13 -45.61 -9.56 -9.86
C GLU A 13 -45.50 -9.46 -11.39
N ALA A 14 -45.62 -8.26 -11.95
CA ALA A 14 -45.51 -8.05 -13.40
C ALA A 14 -44.05 -8.14 -13.89
N PHE A 15 -43.08 -7.98 -12.98
CA PHE A 15 -41.66 -8.07 -13.30
C PHE A 15 -41.17 -9.51 -13.28
N HIS A 16 -40.34 -9.87 -14.26
CA HIS A 16 -39.96 -11.26 -14.46
C HIS A 16 -38.53 -11.41 -14.97
N TYR A 17 -37.67 -12.04 -14.17
CA TYR A 17 -36.29 -12.39 -14.53
C TYR A 17 -36.19 -13.53 -15.57
N GLY A 18 -37.32 -14.06 -16.06
CA GLY A 18 -37.39 -15.21 -16.98
C GLY A 18 -37.84 -16.51 -16.31
N ASP A 19 -38.47 -17.40 -17.10
CA ASP A 19 -39.20 -18.57 -16.60
C ASP A 19 -38.32 -19.55 -15.83
N MET A 20 -37.07 -19.74 -16.27
CA MET A 20 -36.10 -20.64 -15.63
C MET A 20 -35.33 -20.00 -14.47
N HIS A 21 -35.41 -18.68 -14.32
CA HIS A 21 -34.61 -17.96 -13.32
C HIS A 21 -35.14 -18.19 -11.88
N PRO A 22 -34.29 -18.42 -10.88
CA PRO A 22 -34.72 -18.73 -9.50
C PRO A 22 -35.42 -17.55 -8.81
N MET A 23 -35.00 -16.31 -9.07
CA MET A 23 -35.66 -15.11 -8.56
C MET A 23 -37.06 -14.94 -9.16
N LYS A 24 -38.10 -14.99 -8.31
CA LYS A 24 -39.50 -14.79 -8.70
C LYS A 24 -40.13 -13.62 -7.92
N PRO A 25 -40.25 -12.42 -8.52
CA PRO A 25 -40.88 -11.27 -7.86
C PRO A 25 -42.30 -11.52 -7.33
N ARG A 26 -43.03 -12.49 -7.92
CA ARG A 26 -44.33 -12.99 -7.41
C ARG A 26 -44.32 -13.36 -5.92
N ARG A 27 -43.18 -13.74 -5.34
CA ARG A 27 -43.04 -14.02 -3.89
C ARG A 27 -43.49 -12.84 -3.03
N ILE A 28 -43.30 -11.60 -3.48
CA ILE A 28 -43.69 -10.36 -2.76
C ILE A 28 -45.22 -10.26 -2.63
N VAL A 29 -45.95 -10.55 -3.71
CA VAL A 29 -47.42 -10.49 -3.71
C VAL A 29 -48.02 -11.67 -2.98
N MET A 30 -47.37 -12.84 -3.03
CA MET A 30 -47.74 -13.98 -2.18
C MET A 30 -47.62 -13.65 -0.70
N THR A 31 -46.55 -12.96 -0.28
CA THR A 31 -46.41 -12.45 1.09
C THR A 31 -47.55 -11.49 1.42
N HIS A 32 -47.79 -10.47 0.58
CA HIS A 32 -48.85 -9.49 0.81
C HIS A 32 -50.24 -10.14 0.97
N ALA A 33 -50.56 -11.13 0.13
CA ALA A 33 -51.81 -11.88 0.22
C ALA A 33 -51.94 -12.62 1.57
N LEU A 34 -50.87 -13.26 2.06
CA LEU A 34 -50.88 -13.88 3.38
C LEU A 34 -51.06 -12.84 4.49
N LEU A 35 -50.38 -11.69 4.41
CA LEU A 35 -50.56 -10.61 5.39
C LEU A 35 -52.01 -10.11 5.44
N TYR A 36 -52.67 -10.01 4.29
CA TYR A 36 -54.08 -9.66 4.20
C TYR A 36 -54.97 -10.74 4.81
N ASP A 37 -54.81 -12.01 4.41
CA ASP A 37 -55.68 -13.10 4.86
C ASP A 37 -55.51 -13.48 6.34
N TYR A 38 -54.32 -13.24 6.90
CA TYR A 38 -54.07 -13.36 8.35
C TYR A 38 -54.46 -12.09 9.13
N ASP A 39 -55.07 -11.09 8.50
CA ASP A 39 -55.49 -9.83 9.10
C ASP A 39 -54.34 -9.04 9.78
N LEU A 40 -53.12 -9.19 9.26
CA LEU A 40 -51.92 -8.50 9.76
C LEU A 40 -51.84 -7.07 9.25
N LEU A 41 -52.33 -6.79 8.04
CA LEU A 41 -52.31 -5.45 7.45
C LEU A 41 -53.10 -4.43 8.29
N ARG A 42 -54.16 -4.86 9.00
CA ARG A 42 -54.92 -3.99 9.90
C ARG A 42 -54.17 -3.56 11.16
N ALA A 43 -53.02 -4.18 11.43
CA ALA A 43 -52.19 -3.91 12.59
C ALA A 43 -50.98 -3.01 12.27
N MET A 44 -50.86 -2.57 11.02
CA MET A 44 -49.75 -1.76 10.52
C MET A 44 -50.29 -0.62 9.66
N ASP A 45 -49.57 0.49 9.62
CA ASP A 45 -49.87 1.53 8.65
C ASP A 45 -49.22 1.16 7.30
N CYS A 46 -50.07 0.94 6.30
CA CYS A 46 -49.65 0.50 4.98
C CYS A 46 -49.46 1.70 4.04
N TYR A 47 -48.29 1.77 3.40
CA TYR A 47 -47.92 2.84 2.49
C TYR A 47 -47.57 2.31 1.10
N THR A 48 -48.00 3.05 0.08
CA THR A 48 -47.42 2.96 -1.26
C THR A 48 -46.40 4.08 -1.40
N SER A 49 -45.18 3.71 -1.76
CA SER A 49 -44.08 4.68 -1.95
C SER A 49 -44.06 5.23 -3.38
N ALA A 50 -43.50 6.43 -3.54
CA ALA A 50 -43.08 6.89 -4.85
C ALA A 50 -41.84 6.10 -5.29
N ASP A 51 -41.70 5.88 -6.60
CA ASP A 51 -40.50 5.29 -7.16
C ASP A 51 -39.27 6.17 -6.87
N ALA A 52 -38.12 5.55 -6.60
CA ALA A 52 -36.86 6.27 -6.46
C ALA A 52 -36.52 7.00 -7.76
N SER A 53 -36.21 8.29 -7.65
CA SER A 53 -35.66 9.06 -8.76
C SER A 53 -34.25 8.60 -9.12
N VAL A 54 -33.80 8.89 -10.35
CA VAL A 54 -32.41 8.68 -10.78
C VAL A 54 -31.44 9.32 -9.79
N ALA A 55 -31.68 10.57 -9.38
CA ALA A 55 -30.83 11.28 -8.43
C ALA A 55 -30.71 10.56 -7.07
N GLN A 56 -31.81 9.96 -6.58
CA GLN A 56 -31.79 9.17 -5.36
C GLN A 56 -31.01 7.87 -5.52
N MET A 57 -31.16 7.15 -6.64
CA MET A 57 -30.36 5.95 -6.90
C MET A 57 -28.87 6.28 -7.09
N CYS A 58 -28.57 7.43 -7.68
CA CYS A 58 -27.21 7.94 -7.86
C CYS A 58 -26.55 8.46 -6.57
N SER A 59 -27.25 8.47 -5.43
CA SER A 59 -26.60 8.77 -4.14
C SER A 59 -25.55 7.72 -3.78
N PHE A 60 -25.70 6.51 -4.31
CA PHE A 60 -24.71 5.44 -4.20
C PHE A 60 -24.18 5.02 -5.58
N HIS A 61 -25.08 4.67 -6.50
CA HIS A 61 -24.69 4.13 -7.80
C HIS A 61 -24.11 5.20 -8.73
N SER A 62 -23.26 4.80 -9.68
CA SER A 62 -22.80 5.73 -10.71
C SER A 62 -23.96 6.18 -11.60
N ALA A 63 -23.95 7.46 -12.00
CA ALA A 63 -24.96 8.00 -12.91
C ALA A 63 -25.01 7.23 -14.23
N GLU A 64 -23.84 6.83 -14.73
CA GLU A 64 -23.73 6.05 -15.96
C GLU A 64 -24.46 4.70 -15.87
N TYR A 65 -24.32 3.98 -14.74
CA TYR A 65 -24.99 2.70 -14.53
C TYR A 65 -26.51 2.85 -14.39
N ILE A 66 -26.98 3.86 -13.65
CA ILE A 66 -28.43 4.09 -13.48
C ILE A 66 -29.08 4.55 -14.78
N HIS A 67 -28.45 5.43 -15.54
CA HIS A 67 -28.95 5.83 -16.86
C HIS A 67 -28.89 4.68 -17.86
N PHE A 68 -27.93 3.76 -17.72
CA PHE A 68 -27.94 2.52 -18.48
C PHE A 68 -29.19 1.69 -18.16
N LEU A 69 -29.47 1.41 -16.88
CA LEU A 69 -30.68 0.66 -16.50
C LEU A 69 -31.94 1.35 -17.01
N GLU A 70 -32.00 2.68 -16.92
CA GLU A 70 -33.14 3.51 -17.35
C GLU A 70 -33.47 3.37 -18.84
N ARG A 71 -32.46 3.32 -19.70
CA ARG A 71 -32.64 3.21 -21.16
C ARG A 71 -32.68 1.79 -21.70
N THR A 72 -32.32 0.79 -20.89
CA THR A 72 -32.15 -0.58 -21.36
C THR A 72 -33.51 -1.27 -21.50
N SER A 73 -33.74 -1.88 -22.66
CA SER A 73 -34.91 -2.74 -22.93
C SER A 73 -34.49 -4.11 -23.47
N THR A 74 -35.42 -5.07 -23.51
CA THR A 74 -35.15 -6.41 -24.07
C THR A 74 -34.80 -6.41 -25.56
N TRP A 75 -35.04 -5.31 -26.27
CA TRP A 75 -34.78 -5.15 -27.70
C TRP A 75 -33.33 -4.70 -28.00
N ASP A 76 -32.58 -4.24 -27.01
CA ASP A 76 -31.28 -3.57 -27.19
C ASP A 76 -30.06 -4.50 -27.01
N GLN A 77 -30.29 -5.83 -26.89
CA GLN A 77 -29.24 -6.78 -26.46
C GLN A 77 -28.00 -6.82 -27.39
N ASN A 78 -28.16 -6.53 -28.69
CA ASN A 78 -27.04 -6.54 -29.63
C ASN A 78 -26.25 -5.22 -29.64
N GLU A 79 -26.90 -4.08 -29.39
CA GLU A 79 -26.25 -2.76 -29.40
C GLU A 79 -25.54 -2.45 -28.06
N LEU A 80 -26.05 -2.99 -26.95
CA LEU A 80 -25.55 -2.69 -25.60
C LEU A 80 -24.57 -3.75 -25.04
N LYS A 81 -24.06 -4.67 -25.88
CA LYS A 81 -23.22 -5.81 -25.44
C LYS A 81 -21.98 -5.40 -24.62
N LYS A 82 -21.32 -4.29 -24.99
CA LYS A 82 -20.16 -3.76 -24.25
C LYS A 82 -20.57 -3.26 -22.84
N GLU A 83 -21.75 -2.68 -22.71
CA GLU A 83 -22.28 -2.17 -21.44
C GLU A 83 -22.81 -3.29 -20.56
N TYR A 84 -23.39 -4.33 -21.16
CA TYR A 84 -23.83 -5.52 -20.42
C TYR A 84 -22.64 -6.19 -19.74
N GLN A 85 -21.52 -6.37 -20.45
CA GLN A 85 -20.29 -6.89 -19.85
C GLN A 85 -19.73 -5.95 -18.77
N ARG A 86 -19.74 -4.64 -19.02
CA ARG A 86 -19.19 -3.64 -18.10
C ARG A 86 -19.98 -3.54 -16.78
N PHE A 87 -21.30 -3.63 -16.86
CA PHE A 87 -22.20 -3.48 -15.71
C PHE A 87 -22.66 -4.81 -15.12
N ASN A 88 -22.01 -5.91 -15.53
CA ASN A 88 -22.28 -7.27 -15.09
C ASN A 88 -23.77 -7.67 -15.23
N ILE A 89 -24.31 -7.40 -16.42
CA ILE A 89 -25.64 -7.77 -16.83
C ILE A 89 -25.51 -9.04 -17.66
N ASP A 90 -25.72 -10.19 -17.02
CA ASP A 90 -25.55 -11.49 -17.63
C ASP A 90 -26.64 -12.49 -17.20
N GLY A 91 -26.32 -13.78 -17.18
CA GLY A 91 -27.25 -14.84 -16.83
C GLY A 91 -27.80 -14.78 -15.39
N ASP A 92 -27.05 -14.22 -14.42
CA ASP A 92 -27.57 -14.04 -13.05
C ASP A 92 -28.39 -12.75 -12.92
N CYS A 93 -28.09 -11.71 -13.70
CA CYS A 93 -28.82 -10.44 -13.70
C CYS A 93 -29.39 -10.13 -15.11
N PRO A 94 -30.37 -10.90 -15.59
CA PRO A 94 -30.89 -10.78 -16.96
C PRO A 94 -31.69 -9.48 -17.18
N ILE A 95 -31.58 -8.85 -18.34
CA ILE A 95 -32.48 -7.73 -18.68
C ILE A 95 -33.89 -8.26 -18.95
N PHE A 96 -34.87 -7.61 -18.34
CA PHE A 96 -36.29 -7.78 -18.64
C PHE A 96 -36.97 -6.41 -18.77
N ASP A 97 -38.10 -6.38 -19.46
CA ASP A 97 -38.84 -5.14 -19.69
C ASP A 97 -39.28 -4.53 -18.35
N GLY A 98 -38.89 -3.28 -18.14
CA GLY A 98 -39.17 -2.56 -16.90
C GLY A 98 -38.20 -2.84 -15.76
N VAL A 99 -36.99 -3.39 -16.00
CA VAL A 99 -35.96 -3.59 -14.97
C VAL A 99 -35.68 -2.31 -14.16
N PHE A 100 -35.58 -1.14 -14.80
CA PHE A 100 -35.42 0.13 -14.10
C PHE A 100 -36.62 0.46 -13.21
N LYS A 101 -37.84 0.22 -13.70
CA LYS A 101 -39.08 0.47 -12.94
C LYS A 101 -39.17 -0.44 -11.72
N PHE A 102 -38.75 -1.70 -11.86
CA PHE A 102 -38.62 -2.64 -10.75
C PHE A 102 -37.65 -2.11 -9.70
N CYS A 103 -36.44 -1.72 -10.14
CA CYS A 103 -35.41 -1.10 -9.28
C CYS A 103 -35.91 0.12 -8.52
N ALA A 104 -36.54 1.04 -9.25
CA ALA A 104 -37.05 2.28 -8.69
C ALA A 104 -38.17 2.04 -7.66
N LYS A 105 -39.05 1.05 -7.88
CA LYS A 105 -40.13 0.70 -6.93
C LYS A 105 -39.58 0.20 -5.59
N TYR A 106 -38.71 -0.81 -5.58
CA TYR A 106 -38.23 -1.37 -4.31
C TYR A 106 -37.25 -0.43 -3.60
N ALA A 107 -36.43 0.33 -4.34
CA ALA A 107 -35.53 1.33 -3.76
C ALA A 107 -36.32 2.53 -3.19
N GLY A 108 -37.38 2.95 -3.87
CA GLY A 108 -38.29 4.00 -3.40
C GLY A 108 -38.99 3.61 -2.10
N ALA A 109 -39.41 2.35 -1.98
CA ALA A 109 -39.97 1.81 -0.76
C ALA A 109 -38.93 1.80 0.38
N SER A 110 -37.70 1.30 0.16
CA SER A 110 -36.67 1.33 1.21
C SER A 110 -36.28 2.75 1.65
N LEU A 111 -36.24 3.71 0.72
CA LEU A 111 -36.03 5.13 1.01
C LEU A 111 -37.16 5.76 1.84
N ALA A 112 -38.41 5.50 1.46
CA ALA A 112 -39.56 6.00 2.20
C ALA A 112 -39.60 5.41 3.62
N ALA A 113 -39.26 4.12 3.76
CA ALA A 113 -39.15 3.44 5.04
C ALA A 113 -38.07 4.09 5.94
N ALA A 114 -36.88 4.33 5.37
CA ALA A 114 -35.79 5.04 6.04
C ALA A 114 -36.19 6.45 6.48
N SER A 115 -36.90 7.19 5.63
CA SER A 115 -37.40 8.54 5.93
C SER A 115 -38.40 8.52 7.10
N LEU A 116 -39.34 7.58 7.12
CA LEU A 116 -40.30 7.40 8.21
C LEU A 116 -39.61 7.11 9.56
N LEU A 117 -38.53 6.34 9.57
CA LEU A 117 -37.72 6.06 10.76
C LEU A 117 -36.89 7.28 11.20
N ASN A 118 -36.37 8.06 10.25
CA ASN A 118 -35.66 9.32 10.53
C ASN A 118 -36.58 10.40 11.12
N GLU A 119 -37.87 10.37 10.75
CA GLU A 119 -38.90 11.26 11.29
C GLU A 119 -39.46 10.79 12.63
N ASP A 120 -38.99 9.67 13.18
CA ASP A 120 -39.48 9.03 14.41
C ASP A 120 -41.01 8.76 14.38
N LYS A 121 -41.59 8.64 13.18
CA LYS A 121 -43.02 8.35 12.98
C LYS A 121 -43.35 6.91 13.30
N TYR A 122 -42.43 6.00 13.01
CA TYR A 122 -42.54 4.57 13.24
C TYR A 122 -41.30 4.05 13.95
N ASP A 123 -41.49 2.97 14.70
CA ASP A 123 -40.40 2.28 15.38
C ASP A 123 -39.87 1.14 14.48
N ILE A 124 -40.73 0.56 13.65
CA ILE A 124 -40.37 -0.48 12.68
C ILE A 124 -40.96 -0.12 11.31
N ALA A 125 -40.15 -0.23 10.25
CA ALA A 125 -40.61 -0.08 8.88
C ALA A 125 -40.24 -1.33 8.08
N ILE A 126 -41.21 -1.92 7.38
CA ILE A 126 -41.07 -3.19 6.67
C ILE A 126 -41.15 -2.95 5.16
N ASN A 127 -40.16 -3.43 4.40
CA ASN A 127 -40.19 -3.50 2.95
C ASN A 127 -39.70 -4.88 2.46
N TRP A 128 -40.62 -5.84 2.35
CA TRP A 128 -40.32 -7.19 1.85
C TRP A 128 -39.88 -7.24 0.37
N SER A 129 -40.06 -6.15 -0.39
CA SER A 129 -39.60 -6.10 -1.79
C SER A 129 -38.13 -5.71 -1.94
N GLY A 130 -37.54 -5.09 -0.92
CA GLY A 130 -36.13 -4.69 -0.88
C GLY A 130 -35.22 -5.78 -0.30
N GLY A 131 -34.01 -5.38 0.09
CA GLY A 131 -33.01 -6.26 0.68
C GLY A 131 -32.00 -6.83 -0.31
N LEU A 132 -31.89 -6.23 -1.49
CA LEU A 132 -31.01 -6.69 -2.57
C LEU A 132 -29.57 -6.21 -2.31
N HIS A 133 -28.79 -7.06 -1.64
CA HIS A 133 -27.53 -6.67 -0.99
C HIS A 133 -26.23 -6.83 -1.82
N HIS A 134 -26.29 -7.46 -3.00
CA HIS A 134 -25.09 -7.77 -3.80
C HIS A 134 -24.70 -6.69 -4.80
N ALA A 135 -25.66 -5.85 -5.23
CA ALA A 135 -25.42 -4.81 -6.22
C ALA A 135 -24.30 -3.87 -5.77
N LYS A 136 -23.36 -3.57 -6.68
CA LYS A 136 -22.21 -2.70 -6.43
C LYS A 136 -22.46 -1.30 -6.97
N LYS A 137 -21.50 -0.39 -6.74
CA LYS A 137 -21.60 1.00 -7.17
C LYS A 137 -21.91 1.16 -8.67
N SER A 138 -21.37 0.31 -9.53
CA SER A 138 -21.56 0.41 -10.99
C SER A 138 -21.79 -0.94 -11.66
N MET A 139 -22.33 -1.94 -10.95
CA MET A 139 -22.61 -3.25 -11.55
C MET A 139 -23.71 -3.99 -10.80
N ALA A 140 -24.50 -4.78 -11.53
CA ALA A 140 -25.40 -5.77 -10.96
C ALA A 140 -24.61 -6.99 -10.46
N SER A 141 -25.15 -7.75 -9.54
CA SER A 141 -24.55 -9.00 -9.06
C SER A 141 -25.59 -9.78 -8.26
N GLY A 142 -25.61 -11.12 -8.35
CA GLY A 142 -26.39 -11.97 -7.45
C GLY A 142 -27.87 -11.62 -7.45
N PHE A 143 -28.47 -11.48 -8.62
CA PHE A 143 -29.87 -11.07 -8.84
C PHE A 143 -30.19 -9.60 -8.47
N CYS A 144 -29.21 -8.82 -8.00
CA CYS A 144 -29.39 -7.46 -7.51
C CYS A 144 -28.88 -6.43 -8.54
N TYR A 145 -29.73 -5.50 -8.98
CA TYR A 145 -29.33 -4.39 -9.86
C TYR A 145 -29.03 -3.12 -9.06
N VAL A 146 -29.93 -2.71 -8.18
CA VAL A 146 -29.77 -1.54 -7.30
C VAL A 146 -29.73 -1.99 -5.84
N ASN A 147 -28.78 -1.44 -5.07
CA ASN A 147 -28.58 -1.72 -3.66
C ASN A 147 -29.45 -0.78 -2.81
N ASP A 148 -30.70 -1.19 -2.58
CA ASP A 148 -31.67 -0.39 -1.83
C ASP A 148 -31.30 -0.24 -0.35
N ILE A 149 -30.61 -1.22 0.22
CA ILE A 149 -30.10 -1.18 1.60
C ILE A 149 -29.11 -0.02 1.75
N VAL A 150 -28.14 0.11 0.85
CA VAL A 150 -27.14 1.19 0.92
C VAL A 150 -27.80 2.54 0.78
N ILE A 151 -28.72 2.69 -0.18
CA ILE A 151 -29.43 3.96 -0.41
C ILE A 151 -30.29 4.34 0.82
N ALA A 152 -31.04 3.39 1.39
CA ALA A 152 -31.82 3.60 2.61
C ALA A 152 -30.93 3.93 3.81
N THR A 153 -29.79 3.25 3.95
CA THR A 153 -28.82 3.50 5.03
C THR A 153 -28.22 4.90 4.90
N LEU A 154 -27.88 5.35 3.69
CA LEU A 154 -27.41 6.72 3.44
C LEU A 154 -28.47 7.77 3.82
N GLU A 155 -29.76 7.49 3.56
CA GLU A 155 -30.85 8.34 4.04
C GLU A 155 -30.92 8.36 5.58
N MET A 156 -30.85 7.20 6.22
CA MET A 156 -30.84 7.10 7.69
C MET A 156 -29.65 7.83 8.32
N LEU A 157 -28.46 7.80 7.70
CA LEU A 157 -27.26 8.51 8.15
C LEU A 157 -27.39 10.04 8.13
N ARG A 158 -28.46 10.59 7.54
CA ARG A 158 -28.77 12.03 7.64
C ARG A 158 -29.17 12.46 9.04
N ARG A 159 -29.68 11.54 9.87
CA ARG A 159 -30.06 11.79 11.27
C ARG A 159 -29.45 10.83 12.28
N ARG A 160 -29.10 9.62 11.87
CA ARG A 160 -28.51 8.60 12.73
C ARG A 160 -26.99 8.60 12.61
N SER A 161 -26.29 8.52 13.74
CA SER A 161 -24.82 8.56 13.75
C SER A 161 -24.19 7.17 13.56
N ARG A 162 -24.86 6.13 14.08
CA ARG A 162 -24.42 4.73 14.04
C ARG A 162 -25.56 3.81 13.65
N ILE A 163 -25.38 3.05 12.58
CA ILE A 163 -26.37 2.11 12.05
C ILE A 163 -25.77 0.71 12.01
N LEU A 164 -26.48 -0.28 12.56
CA LEU A 164 -26.07 -1.67 12.47
C LEU A 164 -26.87 -2.36 11.35
N TYR A 165 -26.17 -2.85 10.34
CA TYR A 165 -26.70 -3.72 9.30
C TYR A 165 -26.52 -5.18 9.73
N ILE A 166 -27.61 -5.92 9.88
CA ILE A 166 -27.62 -7.35 10.21
C ILE A 166 -28.17 -8.11 9.02
N ASP A 167 -27.42 -9.11 8.56
CA ASP A 167 -27.73 -9.91 7.38
C ASP A 167 -27.84 -11.39 7.75
N ILE A 168 -29.04 -11.95 7.61
CA ILE A 168 -29.36 -13.37 7.85
C ILE A 168 -29.70 -14.13 6.56
N ASP A 169 -29.43 -13.52 5.39
CA ASP A 169 -29.34 -14.22 4.11
C ASP A 169 -28.25 -15.30 4.17
N VAL A 170 -28.42 -16.37 3.39
CA VAL A 170 -27.37 -17.40 3.31
C VAL A 170 -26.14 -16.89 2.54
N HIS A 171 -26.28 -15.89 1.68
CA HIS A 171 -25.19 -15.28 0.92
C HIS A 171 -24.60 -14.08 1.67
N HIS A 172 -23.30 -13.84 1.50
CA HIS A 172 -22.67 -12.66 2.08
C HIS A 172 -23.14 -11.37 1.38
N GLY A 173 -23.67 -10.41 2.14
CA GLY A 173 -24.04 -9.07 1.66
C GLY A 173 -22.87 -8.17 1.27
N ASP A 174 -22.11 -8.63 0.26
CA ASP A 174 -20.84 -8.06 -0.17
C ASP A 174 -20.95 -6.68 -0.80
N GLY A 175 -22.08 -6.34 -1.44
CA GLY A 175 -22.35 -4.99 -1.93
C GLY A 175 -22.54 -3.97 -0.80
N VAL A 176 -23.22 -4.37 0.28
CA VAL A 176 -23.42 -3.52 1.47
C VAL A 176 -22.10 -3.38 2.26
N GLN A 177 -21.36 -4.47 2.45
CA GLN A 177 -20.04 -4.42 3.10
C GLN A 177 -19.07 -3.50 2.34
N GLU A 178 -19.01 -3.62 1.01
CA GLU A 178 -18.12 -2.79 0.19
C GLU A 178 -18.47 -1.30 0.29
N ALA A 179 -19.76 -0.95 0.26
CA ALA A 179 -20.22 0.43 0.33
C ALA A 179 -19.80 1.14 1.62
N PHE A 180 -19.71 0.40 2.73
CA PHE A 180 -19.39 0.94 4.05
C PHE A 180 -18.04 0.48 4.60
N TYR A 181 -17.19 -0.14 3.78
CA TYR A 181 -15.92 -0.74 4.21
C TYR A 181 -14.95 0.24 4.87
N LEU A 182 -15.07 1.52 4.53
CA LEU A 182 -14.20 2.61 4.99
C LEU A 182 -14.83 3.51 6.05
N THR A 183 -15.99 3.16 6.64
CA THR A 183 -16.65 4.00 7.66
C THR A 183 -16.91 3.23 8.96
N ASP A 184 -16.85 3.94 10.08
CA ASP A 184 -17.26 3.50 11.41
C ASP A 184 -18.74 3.80 11.73
N ARG A 185 -19.41 4.60 10.89
CA ARG A 185 -20.81 5.01 11.08
C ARG A 185 -21.83 3.94 10.70
N VAL A 186 -21.39 2.92 9.97
CA VAL A 186 -22.20 1.74 9.66
C VAL A 186 -21.38 0.51 10.01
N MET A 187 -21.94 -0.36 10.84
CA MET A 187 -21.36 -1.67 11.11
C MET A 187 -22.11 -2.74 10.33
N THR A 188 -21.41 -3.54 9.52
CA THR A 188 -22.01 -4.70 8.86
C THR A 188 -21.79 -5.96 9.69
N LEU A 189 -22.83 -6.78 9.84
CA LEU A 189 -22.79 -8.06 10.52
C LEU A 189 -23.53 -9.09 9.66
N SER A 190 -22.82 -10.02 9.03
CA SER A 190 -23.40 -11.01 8.13
C SER A 190 -23.14 -12.45 8.58
N PHE A 191 -24.20 -13.26 8.59
CA PHE A 191 -24.20 -14.68 8.93
C PHE A 191 -24.49 -15.52 7.70
N HIS A 192 -23.45 -15.86 6.95
CA HIS A 192 -23.57 -16.47 5.62
C HIS A 192 -22.85 -17.81 5.54
N MET A 193 -23.24 -18.62 4.56
CA MET A 193 -22.51 -19.82 4.20
C MET A 193 -21.18 -19.43 3.56
N PHE A 194 -20.10 -20.08 3.97
CA PHE A 194 -18.76 -19.83 3.45
C PHE A 194 -17.96 -21.14 3.29
N GLY A 195 -17.42 -21.36 2.09
CA GLY A 195 -16.72 -22.60 1.70
C GLY A 195 -17.20 -23.12 0.34
N ASP A 196 -16.54 -24.15 -0.20
CA ASP A 196 -16.95 -24.89 -1.41
C ASP A 196 -17.33 -24.04 -2.65
N ASN A 197 -16.61 -22.95 -2.92
CA ASN A 197 -16.92 -22.00 -4.01
C ASN A 197 -18.36 -21.44 -3.96
N PHE A 198 -18.97 -21.37 -2.77
CA PHE A 198 -20.29 -20.78 -2.58
C PHE A 198 -20.28 -19.28 -2.90
N PHE A 199 -21.25 -18.83 -3.69
CA PHE A 199 -21.38 -17.43 -4.11
C PHE A 199 -21.58 -16.52 -2.87
N PRO A 200 -20.99 -15.30 -2.82
CA PRO A 200 -20.15 -14.64 -3.82
C PRO A 200 -18.64 -14.94 -3.70
N GLY A 201 -18.21 -15.79 -2.77
CA GLY A 201 -16.80 -16.05 -2.50
C GLY A 201 -16.09 -14.94 -1.69
N THR A 202 -16.84 -13.99 -1.14
CA THR A 202 -16.38 -12.97 -0.17
C THR A 202 -16.96 -13.26 1.22
N GLY A 203 -16.68 -12.43 2.23
CA GLY A 203 -17.17 -12.65 3.60
C GLY A 203 -16.15 -13.35 4.49
N LEU A 204 -14.86 -13.25 4.16
CA LEU A 204 -13.81 -13.80 5.00
C LEU A 204 -13.80 -13.15 6.40
N PRO A 205 -13.51 -13.89 7.48
CA PRO A 205 -13.31 -13.30 8.81
C PRO A 205 -12.22 -12.21 8.86
N SER A 206 -11.27 -12.24 7.92
CA SER A 206 -10.18 -11.27 7.76
C SER A 206 -10.58 -9.99 7.04
N GLU A 207 -11.76 -9.93 6.41
CA GLU A 207 -12.35 -8.71 5.87
C GLU A 207 -12.97 -7.94 7.05
N LYS A 208 -12.30 -6.87 7.50
CA LYS A 208 -12.65 -6.19 8.76
C LYS A 208 -13.08 -4.74 8.57
N GLY A 209 -13.12 -4.25 7.34
CA GLY A 209 -13.09 -2.82 7.03
C GLY A 209 -11.65 -2.30 6.96
N ASP A 210 -11.48 -1.06 6.50
CA ASP A 210 -10.18 -0.40 6.35
C ASP A 210 -10.28 1.09 6.73
N GLY A 211 -9.14 1.72 6.99
CA GLY A 211 -9.09 3.10 7.48
C GLY A 211 -9.89 3.27 8.79
N ILE A 212 -10.79 4.25 8.82
CA ILE A 212 -11.68 4.48 9.98
C ILE A 212 -12.73 3.37 10.14
N GLY A 213 -13.07 2.65 9.06
CA GLY A 213 -13.97 1.50 9.09
C GLY A 213 -13.32 0.20 9.57
N LEU A 214 -12.02 0.21 9.88
CA LEU A 214 -11.33 -0.97 10.41
C LEU A 214 -11.95 -1.42 11.73
N GLY A 215 -12.49 -2.64 11.73
CA GLY A 215 -13.21 -3.24 12.85
C GLY A 215 -14.72 -3.33 12.64
N TYR A 216 -15.30 -2.53 11.74
CA TYR A 216 -16.74 -2.33 11.56
C TYR A 216 -17.39 -3.23 10.50
N ALA A 217 -16.65 -4.15 9.88
CA ALA A 217 -17.22 -5.25 9.09
C ALA A 217 -17.06 -6.60 9.81
N LEU A 218 -18.15 -7.25 10.20
CA LEU A 218 -18.19 -8.49 10.97
C LEU A 218 -18.77 -9.64 10.13
N ASN A 219 -17.91 -10.54 9.70
CA ASN A 219 -18.31 -11.71 8.92
C ASN A 219 -18.30 -12.98 9.78
N VAL A 220 -19.44 -13.65 9.82
CA VAL A 220 -19.65 -14.90 10.52
C VAL A 220 -19.83 -16.01 9.48
N PRO A 221 -18.72 -16.63 9.02
CA PRO A 221 -18.81 -17.74 8.07
C PRO A 221 -19.39 -18.98 8.77
N LEU A 222 -20.40 -19.57 8.15
CA LEU A 222 -21.05 -20.80 8.61
C LEU A 222 -20.95 -21.87 7.51
N GLN A 223 -21.07 -23.13 7.90
CA GLN A 223 -21.03 -24.27 6.98
C GLN A 223 -22.44 -24.77 6.66
N SER A 224 -22.55 -25.60 5.63
CA SER A 224 -23.83 -26.18 5.21
C SER A 224 -24.53 -26.96 6.33
N GLY A 225 -25.85 -27.00 6.25
CA GLY A 225 -26.74 -27.76 7.10
C GLY A 225 -26.87 -27.26 8.54
N ILE A 226 -26.46 -26.03 8.86
CA ILE A 226 -26.70 -25.46 10.19
C ILE A 226 -28.20 -25.43 10.50
N ASP A 227 -28.57 -25.93 11.67
CA ASP A 227 -29.95 -25.99 12.16
C ASP A 227 -30.29 -24.82 13.08
N ASP A 228 -31.57 -24.71 13.49
CA ASP A 228 -32.08 -23.63 14.34
C ASP A 228 -31.28 -23.47 15.64
N GLU A 229 -31.03 -24.59 16.35
CA GLU A 229 -30.36 -24.58 17.66
C GLU A 229 -28.93 -24.02 17.53
N MET A 230 -28.18 -24.54 16.56
CA MET A 230 -26.80 -24.14 16.36
C MET A 230 -26.68 -22.73 15.80
N TYR A 231 -27.55 -22.33 14.87
CA TYR A 231 -27.58 -20.96 14.35
C TYR A 231 -27.92 -19.95 15.45
N HIS A 232 -28.91 -20.23 16.31
CA HIS A 232 -29.23 -19.36 17.45
C HIS A 232 -28.11 -19.27 18.48
N SER A 233 -27.35 -20.36 18.68
CA SER A 233 -26.22 -20.40 19.62
C SER A 233 -25.09 -19.43 19.27
N ILE A 234 -24.99 -19.02 18.01
CA ILE A 234 -24.05 -18.00 17.52
C ILE A 234 -24.74 -16.66 17.24
N PHE A 235 -25.90 -16.66 16.60
CA PHE A 235 -26.62 -15.46 16.21
C PHE A 235 -26.96 -14.57 17.41
N LYS A 236 -27.66 -15.11 18.41
CA LYS A 236 -28.12 -14.31 19.56
C LYS A 236 -26.96 -13.70 20.34
N PRO A 237 -25.90 -14.46 20.71
CA PRO A 237 -24.78 -13.87 21.44
C PRO A 237 -23.97 -12.86 20.61
N VAL A 238 -23.75 -13.13 19.31
CA VAL A 238 -23.00 -12.21 18.43
C VAL A 238 -23.76 -10.90 18.22
N VAL A 239 -25.06 -10.95 17.94
CA VAL A 239 -25.87 -9.73 17.79
C VAL A 239 -25.95 -8.96 19.11
N ALA A 240 -26.16 -9.63 20.25
CA ALA A 240 -26.20 -8.99 21.57
C ALA A 240 -24.89 -8.23 21.85
N GLU A 241 -23.76 -8.90 21.64
CA GLU A 241 -22.45 -8.32 21.90
C GLU A 241 -22.13 -7.19 20.91
N THR A 242 -22.59 -7.32 19.67
CA THR A 242 -22.42 -6.28 18.65
C THR A 242 -23.19 -5.03 19.03
N VAL A 243 -24.47 -5.15 19.39
CA VAL A 243 -25.27 -4.00 19.86
C VAL A 243 -24.70 -3.40 21.14
N ARG A 244 -24.21 -4.23 22.06
CA ARG A 244 -23.57 -3.78 23.31
C ARG A 244 -22.31 -2.96 23.03
N CYS A 245 -21.45 -3.43 22.13
CA CYS A 245 -20.16 -2.80 21.83
C CYS A 245 -20.30 -1.60 20.90
N TYR A 246 -21.10 -1.71 19.84
CA TYR A 246 -21.25 -0.67 18.82
C TYR A 246 -22.28 0.40 19.19
N GLN A 247 -23.24 0.06 20.06
CA GLN A 247 -24.33 0.96 20.48
C GLN A 247 -25.02 1.66 19.29
N PRO A 248 -25.57 0.90 18.32
CA PRO A 248 -26.27 1.50 17.18
C PRO A 248 -27.52 2.26 17.63
N GLU A 249 -27.87 3.31 16.88
CA GLU A 249 -29.10 4.08 17.09
C GLU A 249 -30.29 3.49 16.31
N CYS A 250 -30.00 2.68 15.29
CA CYS A 250 -30.99 2.04 14.43
C CYS A 250 -30.40 0.77 13.81
N ILE A 251 -31.27 -0.18 13.47
CA ILE A 251 -30.90 -1.43 12.80
C ILE A 251 -31.49 -1.46 11.38
N VAL A 252 -30.72 -1.98 10.42
CA VAL A 252 -31.24 -2.48 9.15
C VAL A 252 -31.10 -4.00 9.19
N LEU A 253 -32.23 -4.71 9.19
CA LEU A 253 -32.28 -6.16 9.22
C LEU A 253 -32.69 -6.69 7.86
N GLN A 254 -31.76 -7.36 7.17
CA GLN A 254 -32.00 -8.08 5.93
C GLN A 254 -32.44 -9.50 6.30
N CYS A 255 -33.62 -9.89 5.83
CA CYS A 255 -34.29 -11.16 6.13
C CYS A 255 -34.40 -12.04 4.87
N GLY A 256 -33.26 -12.30 4.21
CA GLY A 256 -33.16 -13.28 3.14
C GLY A 256 -33.68 -14.64 3.60
N ALA A 257 -34.62 -15.20 2.84
CA ALA A 257 -35.31 -16.44 3.20
C ALA A 257 -34.68 -17.68 2.55
N ASP A 258 -33.52 -17.54 1.91
CA ASP A 258 -32.71 -18.64 1.38
C ASP A 258 -31.84 -19.33 2.43
N SER A 259 -31.74 -18.80 3.64
CA SER A 259 -31.22 -19.53 4.80
C SER A 259 -32.18 -20.60 5.34
N LEU A 260 -33.41 -20.68 4.81
CA LEU A 260 -34.37 -21.74 5.15
C LEU A 260 -33.96 -23.09 4.53
N GLY A 261 -34.29 -24.18 5.24
CA GLY A 261 -34.23 -25.51 4.67
C GLY A 261 -35.13 -25.65 3.43
N GLU A 262 -34.67 -26.44 2.46
CA GLU A 262 -35.34 -26.67 1.16
C GLU A 262 -35.45 -25.42 0.26
N ASP A 263 -34.65 -24.39 0.52
CA ASP A 263 -34.40 -23.39 -0.48
C ASP A 263 -33.66 -23.99 -1.70
N ARG A 264 -33.82 -23.38 -2.88
CA ARG A 264 -33.23 -23.91 -4.12
C ARG A 264 -31.73 -23.61 -4.25
N LEU A 265 -31.25 -22.55 -3.62
CA LEU A 265 -29.86 -22.09 -3.73
C LEU A 265 -29.15 -22.05 -2.37
N GLY A 266 -29.87 -22.01 -1.25
CA GLY A 266 -29.31 -22.11 0.09
C GLY A 266 -29.18 -23.54 0.61
N TYR A 267 -28.21 -23.76 1.50
CA TYR A 267 -27.90 -25.07 2.06
C TYR A 267 -27.99 -25.13 3.60
N PHE A 268 -28.65 -24.15 4.23
CA PHE A 268 -28.94 -24.20 5.67
C PHE A 268 -30.21 -25.01 5.94
N ASN A 269 -30.44 -25.36 7.21
CA ASN A 269 -31.62 -26.11 7.66
C ASN A 269 -32.50 -25.27 8.59
N LEU A 270 -32.53 -23.94 8.42
CA LEU A 270 -33.37 -23.11 9.29
C LEU A 270 -34.84 -23.38 9.01
N THR A 271 -35.64 -23.51 10.06
CA THR A 271 -37.09 -23.53 9.93
C THR A 271 -37.62 -22.10 9.90
N ILE A 272 -38.86 -21.92 9.42
CA ILE A 272 -39.55 -20.62 9.48
C ILE A 272 -39.62 -20.09 10.92
N LYS A 273 -39.77 -20.98 11.90
CA LYS A 273 -39.79 -20.61 13.32
C LYS A 273 -38.39 -20.19 13.80
N GLY A 274 -37.35 -20.89 13.38
CA GLY A 274 -35.96 -20.55 13.68
C GLY A 274 -35.54 -19.21 13.09
N HIS A 275 -35.90 -18.96 11.83
CA HIS A 275 -35.65 -17.68 11.16
C HIS A 275 -36.43 -16.53 11.85
N GLY A 276 -37.73 -16.72 12.11
CA GLY A 276 -38.54 -15.76 12.86
C GLY A 276 -38.10 -15.54 14.32
N GLU A 277 -37.39 -16.48 14.94
CA GLU A 277 -36.79 -16.29 16.26
C GLU A 277 -35.58 -15.32 16.21
N CYS A 278 -34.88 -15.24 15.07
CA CYS A 278 -33.85 -14.21 14.85
C CYS A 278 -34.49 -12.81 14.81
N VAL A 279 -35.59 -12.66 14.08
CA VAL A 279 -36.38 -11.41 14.04
C VAL A 279 -36.92 -11.05 15.43
N ARG A 280 -37.47 -12.02 16.17
CA ARG A 280 -37.95 -11.82 17.54
C ARG A 280 -36.83 -11.29 18.45
N PHE A 281 -35.64 -11.89 18.32
CA PHE A 281 -34.47 -11.48 19.10
C PHE A 281 -34.04 -10.05 18.76
N VAL A 282 -33.88 -9.70 17.48
CA VAL A 282 -33.48 -8.34 17.08
C VAL A 282 -34.52 -7.31 17.52
N LYS A 283 -35.82 -7.60 17.35
CA LYS A 283 -36.92 -6.76 17.84
C LYS A 283 -36.84 -6.52 19.35
N SER A 284 -36.46 -7.54 20.12
CA SER A 284 -36.35 -7.43 21.59
C SER A 284 -35.27 -6.45 22.06
N LEU A 285 -34.35 -6.04 21.18
CA LEU A 285 -33.31 -5.03 21.47
C LEU A 285 -33.89 -3.62 21.56
N GLY A 286 -35.13 -3.39 21.10
CA GLY A 286 -35.86 -2.14 21.29
C GLY A 286 -35.34 -0.94 20.49
N LEU A 287 -34.53 -1.17 19.46
CA LEU A 287 -34.02 -0.13 18.57
C LEU A 287 -34.96 0.08 17.36
N PRO A 288 -35.07 1.31 16.83
CA PRO A 288 -35.72 1.53 15.55
C PRO A 288 -35.12 0.62 14.47
N MET A 289 -35.97 0.08 13.59
CA MET A 289 -35.53 -0.95 12.66
C MET A 289 -36.19 -0.84 11.29
N LEU A 290 -35.36 -0.86 10.25
CA LEU A 290 -35.78 -1.15 8.88
C LEU A 290 -35.65 -2.66 8.64
N VAL A 291 -36.74 -3.33 8.30
CA VAL A 291 -36.77 -4.76 7.94
C VAL A 291 -36.98 -4.87 6.45
N VAL A 292 -36.06 -5.54 5.76
CA VAL A 292 -36.12 -5.78 4.32
C VAL A 292 -36.08 -7.27 4.03
N GLY A 293 -36.52 -7.64 2.82
CA GLY A 293 -36.44 -9.02 2.34
C GLY A 293 -35.01 -9.41 1.98
N GLY A 294 -34.82 -9.94 0.78
CA GLY A 294 -33.53 -10.45 0.32
C GLY A 294 -33.63 -11.62 -0.64
N GLY A 295 -32.72 -12.58 -0.49
CA GLY A 295 -32.76 -13.88 -1.14
C GLY A 295 -33.96 -14.75 -0.73
N GLY A 296 -34.05 -15.94 -1.33
CA GLY A 296 -35.16 -16.88 -1.12
C GLY A 296 -35.83 -17.29 -2.44
N TYR A 297 -35.59 -18.52 -2.86
CA TYR A 297 -35.87 -18.98 -4.22
C TYR A 297 -36.93 -20.08 -4.28
N THR A 298 -37.45 -20.48 -3.12
CA THR A 298 -38.71 -21.22 -2.98
C THR A 298 -39.84 -20.27 -2.59
N ALA A 299 -40.46 -19.59 -3.58
CA ALA A 299 -41.43 -18.49 -3.37
C ALA A 299 -42.53 -18.75 -2.32
N ARG A 300 -43.07 -19.98 -2.26
CA ARG A 300 -44.07 -20.37 -1.26
C ARG A 300 -43.53 -20.33 0.18
N ASN A 301 -42.26 -20.70 0.39
CA ASN A 301 -41.62 -20.70 1.70
C ASN A 301 -41.19 -19.29 2.09
N VAL A 302 -40.73 -18.48 1.13
CA VAL A 302 -40.48 -17.04 1.35
C VAL A 302 -41.74 -16.34 1.84
N ALA A 303 -42.88 -16.56 1.16
CA ALA A 303 -44.14 -15.94 1.54
C ALA A 303 -44.59 -16.33 2.95
N ARG A 304 -44.45 -17.62 3.31
CA ARG A 304 -44.72 -18.10 4.67
C ARG A 304 -43.79 -17.47 5.70
N CYS A 305 -42.50 -17.39 5.39
CA CYS A 305 -41.49 -16.85 6.29
C CYS A 305 -41.75 -15.39 6.60
N TRP A 306 -41.86 -14.54 5.57
CA TRP A 306 -42.10 -13.11 5.74
C TRP A 306 -43.48 -12.82 6.38
N ALA A 307 -44.50 -13.66 6.13
CA ALA A 307 -45.77 -13.56 6.84
C ALA A 307 -45.64 -13.89 8.34
N TYR A 308 -44.91 -14.96 8.66
CA TYR A 308 -44.61 -15.34 10.03
C TYR A 308 -43.78 -14.29 10.76
N GLU A 309 -42.71 -13.78 10.15
CA GLU A 309 -41.88 -12.70 10.69
C GLU A 309 -42.66 -11.41 10.89
N THR A 310 -43.58 -11.06 9.98
CA THR A 310 -44.49 -9.93 10.18
C THR A 310 -45.36 -10.12 11.42
N ALA A 311 -45.87 -11.34 11.65
CA ALA A 311 -46.60 -11.64 12.88
C ALA A 311 -45.70 -11.57 14.13
N VAL A 312 -44.43 -11.99 14.04
CA VAL A 312 -43.44 -11.82 15.13
C VAL A 312 -43.23 -10.34 15.46
N LEU A 313 -43.06 -9.49 14.44
CA LEU A 313 -42.93 -8.04 14.59
C LEU A 313 -44.19 -7.43 15.20
N LEU A 314 -45.37 -7.99 14.91
CA LEU A 314 -46.65 -7.59 15.48
C LEU A 314 -47.00 -8.22 16.83
N GLU A 315 -46.17 -9.12 17.37
CA GLU A 315 -46.50 -9.90 18.58
C GLU A 315 -47.83 -10.68 18.43
N ARG A 316 -48.08 -11.24 17.25
CA ARG A 316 -49.27 -12.04 16.95
C ARG A 316 -48.92 -13.50 16.73
N GLU A 317 -49.75 -14.38 17.25
CA GLU A 317 -49.73 -15.79 16.91
C GLU A 317 -50.58 -16.02 15.65
N LEU A 318 -50.03 -16.75 14.69
CA LEU A 318 -50.75 -17.17 13.50
C LEU A 318 -51.14 -18.64 13.63
N PRO A 319 -52.31 -19.05 13.11
CA PRO A 319 -52.64 -20.45 13.01
C PRO A 319 -51.69 -21.11 12.01
N ASP A 320 -51.23 -22.34 12.31
CA ASP A 320 -50.30 -23.10 11.46
C ASP A 320 -51.01 -23.75 10.25
N ARG A 321 -51.82 -22.96 9.55
CA ARG A 321 -52.54 -23.32 8.33
C ARG A 321 -52.64 -22.10 7.42
N ILE A 322 -52.38 -22.29 6.14
CA ILE A 322 -52.62 -21.27 5.12
C ILE A 322 -54.13 -21.06 4.98
N PRO A 323 -54.64 -19.82 4.95
CA PRO A 323 -56.07 -19.57 4.79
C PRO A 323 -56.58 -20.07 3.43
N GLU A 324 -57.67 -20.84 3.41
CA GLU A 324 -58.24 -21.44 2.18
C GLU A 324 -58.69 -20.40 1.16
N GLN A 325 -59.07 -19.21 1.62
CA GLN A 325 -59.44 -18.08 0.78
C GLN A 325 -58.26 -17.40 0.07
N ASN A 326 -57.02 -17.77 0.41
CA ASN A 326 -55.85 -17.13 -0.16
C ASN A 326 -55.79 -17.35 -1.67
N ILE A 327 -55.59 -16.27 -2.42
CA ILE A 327 -55.60 -16.29 -3.89
C ILE A 327 -54.49 -17.17 -4.50
N PHE A 328 -53.46 -17.51 -3.71
CA PHE A 328 -52.37 -18.41 -4.09
C PHE A 328 -52.43 -19.76 -3.36
N PHE A 329 -53.55 -20.11 -2.72
CA PHE A 329 -53.68 -21.31 -1.88
C PHE A 329 -53.10 -22.57 -2.54
N SER A 330 -53.46 -22.84 -3.79
CA SER A 330 -52.96 -23.99 -4.55
C SER A 330 -51.44 -24.02 -4.76
N SER A 331 -50.78 -22.85 -4.75
CA SER A 331 -49.32 -22.71 -4.94
C SER A 331 -48.52 -23.10 -3.69
N TYR A 332 -49.17 -23.25 -2.53
CA TYR A 332 -48.52 -23.63 -1.28
C TYR A 332 -48.32 -25.13 -1.11
N GLY A 333 -49.05 -25.95 -1.87
CA GLY A 333 -48.97 -27.41 -1.79
C GLY A 333 -47.54 -27.96 -1.98
N PRO A 334 -47.27 -29.20 -1.50
CA PRO A 334 -48.23 -30.19 -0.98
C PRO A 334 -48.63 -30.00 0.48
N SER A 335 -47.89 -29.21 1.27
CA SER A 335 -48.25 -28.87 2.65
C SER A 335 -48.98 -27.54 2.70
N PHE A 336 -50.10 -27.47 3.42
CA PHE A 336 -50.84 -26.22 3.66
C PHE A 336 -50.59 -25.67 5.07
N ALA A 337 -49.54 -26.13 5.75
CA ALA A 337 -49.06 -25.52 6.98
C ALA A 337 -48.39 -24.16 6.69
N LEU A 338 -48.41 -23.26 7.67
CA LEU A 338 -47.65 -22.00 7.61
C LEU A 338 -46.17 -22.29 7.87
N CYS A 339 -45.87 -23.17 8.83
CA CYS A 339 -44.53 -23.61 9.18
C CYS A 339 -44.40 -25.12 8.89
N PRO A 340 -44.35 -25.54 7.60
CA PRO A 340 -44.18 -26.95 7.26
C PRO A 340 -42.88 -27.50 7.86
N PRO A 341 -42.87 -28.76 8.33
CA PRO A 341 -41.63 -29.40 8.76
C PRO A 341 -40.69 -29.59 7.57
N LEU A 342 -39.38 -29.56 7.82
CA LEU A 342 -38.37 -29.89 6.82
C LEU A 342 -38.44 -31.38 6.50
N THR A 343 -38.52 -31.71 5.21
CA THR A 343 -38.55 -33.08 4.70
C THR A 343 -37.19 -33.52 4.18
N ASN A 344 -36.39 -32.59 3.66
CA ASN A 344 -35.00 -32.81 3.25
C ASN A 344 -34.07 -31.89 4.04
N VAL A 345 -33.29 -32.49 4.93
CA VAL A 345 -32.28 -31.77 5.73
C VAL A 345 -30.88 -32.10 5.25
N TYR A 346 -30.06 -31.06 5.06
CA TYR A 346 -28.64 -31.23 4.81
C TYR A 346 -27.94 -31.74 6.06
N ARG A 347 -26.81 -32.45 5.90
CA ARG A 347 -25.97 -32.79 7.05
C ARG A 347 -25.40 -31.51 7.66
N ASN A 348 -25.60 -31.31 8.96
CA ASN A 348 -24.97 -30.19 9.66
C ASN A 348 -23.45 -30.39 9.72
N CYS A 349 -22.70 -29.59 8.96
CA CYS A 349 -21.24 -29.63 8.92
C CYS A 349 -20.61 -28.81 10.05
N ASN A 350 -21.40 -27.98 10.73
CA ASN A 350 -20.93 -27.10 11.79
C ASN A 350 -20.75 -27.91 13.09
N SER A 351 -19.54 -27.89 13.63
CA SER A 351 -19.29 -28.43 14.98
C SER A 351 -19.47 -27.35 16.04
N VAL A 352 -19.85 -27.75 17.26
CA VAL A 352 -19.91 -26.83 18.42
C VAL A 352 -18.59 -26.10 18.61
N ALA A 353 -17.46 -26.80 18.43
CA ALA A 353 -16.12 -26.19 18.53
C ALA A 353 -15.86 -25.13 17.45
N TYR A 354 -16.34 -25.36 16.22
CA TYR A 354 -16.24 -24.40 15.12
C TYR A 354 -17.10 -23.15 15.39
N ILE A 355 -18.33 -23.34 15.84
CA ILE A 355 -19.25 -22.26 16.22
C ILE A 355 -18.68 -21.44 17.38
N ASP A 356 -18.13 -22.10 18.40
CA ASP A 356 -17.45 -21.44 19.50
C ASP A 356 -16.19 -20.70 19.08
N CYS A 357 -15.49 -21.18 18.05
CA CYS A 357 -14.34 -20.49 17.46
C CYS A 357 -14.80 -19.20 16.77
N CYS A 358 -15.81 -19.29 15.89
CA CYS A 358 -16.38 -18.14 15.20
C CYS A 358 -16.91 -17.09 16.19
N ARG A 359 -17.68 -17.51 17.19
CA ARG A 359 -18.20 -16.63 18.24
C ARG A 359 -17.08 -15.93 19.02
N ARG A 360 -16.07 -16.67 19.49
CA ARG A 360 -14.94 -16.09 20.23
C ARG A 360 -14.14 -15.11 19.38
N TYR A 361 -13.93 -15.43 18.10
CA TYR A 361 -13.26 -14.55 17.15
C TYR A 361 -14.01 -13.21 17.01
N ILE A 362 -15.33 -13.25 16.82
CA ILE A 362 -16.14 -12.03 16.73
C ILE A 362 -16.14 -11.26 18.06
N PHE A 363 -16.25 -11.94 19.21
CA PHE A 363 -16.21 -11.29 20.52
C PHE A 363 -14.87 -10.61 20.80
N GLU A 364 -13.76 -11.23 20.40
CA GLU A 364 -12.44 -10.59 20.48
C GLU A 364 -12.36 -9.35 19.60
N ARG A 365 -12.91 -9.40 18.38
CA ARG A 365 -12.98 -8.23 17.51
C ARG A 365 -13.81 -7.11 18.11
N LEU A 366 -15.01 -7.43 18.61
CA LEU A 366 -15.91 -6.46 19.23
C LEU A 366 -15.29 -5.82 20.48
N ARG A 367 -14.57 -6.58 21.29
CA ARG A 367 -13.82 -6.05 22.45
C ARG A 367 -12.71 -5.08 22.07
N ASN A 368 -12.17 -5.20 20.86
CA ASN A 368 -11.11 -4.34 20.33
C ASN A 368 -11.66 -3.16 19.52
N LEU A 369 -12.98 -2.96 19.45
CA LEU A 369 -13.58 -1.79 18.78
C LEU A 369 -13.24 -0.50 19.54
N PRO A 370 -12.84 0.58 18.83
CA PRO A 370 -12.63 1.89 19.45
C PRO A 370 -13.92 2.39 20.12
N GLY A 371 -13.90 2.57 21.44
CA GLY A 371 -15.05 3.12 22.19
C GLY A 371 -16.08 2.11 22.70
N ALA A 372 -15.85 0.79 22.58
CA ALA A 372 -16.75 -0.21 23.17
C ALA A 372 -16.80 -0.06 24.72
N PRO A 373 -17.98 -0.02 25.36
CA PRO A 373 -18.09 0.08 26.80
C PRO A 373 -17.44 -1.14 27.49
N ASN A 374 -16.54 -0.88 28.45
CA ASN A 374 -16.00 -1.90 29.35
C ASN A 374 -17.13 -2.44 30.24
N VAL A 375 -17.77 -3.52 29.80
CA VAL A 375 -18.76 -4.23 30.62
C VAL A 375 -18.09 -5.46 31.19
N GLY A 376 -17.89 -5.47 32.51
CA GLY A 376 -17.54 -6.66 33.26
C GLY A 376 -18.67 -7.68 33.14
N LEU A 377 -18.38 -8.84 32.57
CA LEU A 377 -19.29 -9.98 32.57
C LEU A 377 -19.41 -10.53 33.99
N ALA A 378 -20.53 -10.22 34.63
CA ALA A 378 -21.00 -10.89 35.83
C ALA A 378 -21.55 -12.29 35.45
N ASN A 379 -21.05 -13.30 36.15
CA ASN A 379 -21.64 -14.63 36.41
C ASN A 379 -22.37 -15.33 35.24
N GLN A 380 -21.70 -16.30 34.61
CA GLN A 380 -22.30 -17.60 34.32
C GLN A 380 -21.22 -18.68 34.18
N SER A 381 -21.34 -19.69 35.03
CA SER A 381 -20.40 -20.79 35.26
C SER A 381 -20.57 -21.87 34.18
N ILE A 382 -19.54 -22.12 33.37
CA ILE A 382 -19.43 -23.36 32.59
C ILE A 382 -17.99 -23.88 32.71
N MET A 383 -17.85 -24.99 33.44
CA MET A 383 -16.62 -25.76 33.64
C MET A 383 -16.23 -26.46 32.33
N LEU A 384 -15.01 -26.27 31.82
CA LEU A 384 -14.33 -27.28 31.01
C LEU A 384 -12.80 -27.22 31.25
N ALA A 385 -12.22 -28.42 31.35
CA ALA A 385 -10.92 -28.74 31.94
C ALA A 385 -9.70 -28.38 31.07
N PRO A 386 -8.49 -28.29 31.65
CA PRO A 386 -7.27 -27.88 30.96
C PRO A 386 -6.43 -29.07 30.47
N SER A 387 -5.98 -29.05 29.21
CA SER A 387 -4.78 -29.78 28.80
C SER A 387 -4.06 -29.16 27.59
N THR A 388 -2.74 -29.03 27.78
CA THR A 388 -1.62 -28.90 26.83
C THR A 388 -1.23 -27.54 26.22
N PHE A 389 -0.19 -26.94 26.83
CA PHE A 389 0.69 -25.88 26.32
C PHE A 389 2.16 -26.26 26.61
N ARG A 390 3.02 -26.33 25.57
CA ARG A 390 4.51 -26.18 25.50
C ARG A 390 5.01 -27.02 24.30
N CYS A 391 5.79 -26.52 23.34
CA CYS A 391 7.05 -25.77 23.47
C CYS A 391 7.45 -25.12 22.11
N PHE A 392 7.92 -23.87 22.08
CA PHE A 392 9.33 -23.49 21.81
C PHE A 392 9.49 -21.97 21.69
N ILE A 393 10.26 -21.41 22.62
CA ILE A 393 10.92 -20.11 22.55
C ILE A 393 12.35 -20.39 22.05
N HIS A 394 12.77 -19.69 20.98
CA HIS A 394 14.06 -18.99 20.82
C HIS A 394 14.40 -18.84 19.32
N ALA A 395 14.05 -17.70 18.74
CA ALA A 395 14.83 -16.97 17.72
C ALA A 395 14.09 -15.68 17.32
N PHE A 396 14.21 -14.62 18.12
CA PHE A 396 13.97 -13.26 17.67
C PHE A 396 15.07 -12.34 18.21
N PRO A 397 15.90 -11.72 17.35
CA PRO A 397 16.83 -10.68 17.77
C PRO A 397 16.10 -9.44 18.29
N LEU A 398 16.67 -8.88 19.35
CA LEU A 398 16.33 -7.62 20.01
C LEU A 398 16.35 -6.45 19.03
N GLN A 399 15.19 -5.94 18.57
CA GLN A 399 15.09 -4.53 18.12
C GLN A 399 13.68 -3.90 17.96
N LYS A 400 12.56 -4.62 18.13
CA LYS A 400 11.20 -4.05 17.92
C LYS A 400 10.37 -3.84 19.18
N PHE A 401 10.97 -3.30 20.24
CA PHE A 401 10.23 -2.96 21.48
C PHE A 401 9.98 -1.45 21.68
N SER A 402 10.46 -0.59 20.77
CA SER A 402 10.18 0.86 20.82
C SER A 402 8.92 1.27 20.04
N SER A 403 8.46 0.46 19.07
CA SER A 403 7.34 0.81 18.19
C SER A 403 5.95 0.40 18.72
N ILE A 404 5.87 -0.33 19.83
CA ILE A 404 4.59 -0.84 20.38
C ILE A 404 3.98 0.08 21.46
N VAL A 405 4.73 1.06 21.97
CA VAL A 405 4.22 1.96 23.03
C VAL A 405 3.45 3.18 22.48
N ALA A 406 3.48 3.43 21.16
CA ALA A 406 2.88 4.64 20.56
C ALA A 406 1.46 4.48 20.01
N ARG A 407 0.82 3.30 20.12
CA ARG A 407 -0.58 3.10 19.68
C ARG A 407 -1.44 2.39 20.72
N VAL A 408 -1.49 2.96 21.92
CA VAL A 408 -2.44 2.58 22.97
C VAL A 408 -3.37 3.77 23.21
N ASN A 409 -4.56 3.74 22.61
CA ASN A 409 -5.66 4.63 22.99
C ASN A 409 -6.24 4.16 24.33
N LEU A 410 -5.68 4.68 25.41
CA LEU A 410 -6.17 4.54 26.77
C LEU A 410 -7.29 5.56 26.99
N MET A 411 -8.56 5.15 26.85
CA MET A 411 -9.71 5.98 27.24
C MET A 411 -9.91 5.95 28.76
N VAL A 412 -9.18 6.81 29.45
CA VAL A 412 -9.69 7.62 30.58
C VAL A 412 -9.48 9.05 30.10
N PHE A 413 -10.53 9.85 29.94
CA PHE A 413 -10.43 11.23 29.42
C PHE A 413 -9.48 12.06 30.29
N LEU A 414 -8.22 12.13 29.91
CA LEU A 414 -7.23 13.09 30.38
C LEU A 414 -7.31 14.29 29.45
N GLU A 415 -7.14 15.50 29.98
CA GLU A 415 -6.85 16.64 29.12
C GLU A 415 -5.54 16.37 28.38
N ASP A 416 -5.42 16.81 27.13
CA ASP A 416 -4.34 16.39 26.20
C ASP A 416 -2.94 16.47 26.84
N GLU A 417 -2.65 17.51 27.65
CA GLU A 417 -1.35 17.65 28.32
C GLU A 417 -1.12 16.66 29.50
N ASP A 418 -2.14 16.28 30.27
CA ASP A 418 -2.03 15.26 31.33
C ASP A 418 -1.73 13.88 30.75
N TYR A 419 -2.28 13.57 29.57
CA TYR A 419 -2.01 12.33 28.86
C TYR A 419 -0.54 12.24 28.42
N PHE A 420 -0.04 13.26 27.71
CA PHE A 420 1.35 13.25 27.24
C PHE A 420 2.36 13.26 28.38
N MET A 421 2.08 14.00 29.46
CA MET A 421 2.93 13.95 30.64
C MET A 421 2.87 12.58 31.35
N SER A 422 1.70 11.93 31.38
CA SER A 422 1.56 10.57 31.92
C SER A 422 2.40 9.56 31.13
N LEU A 423 2.47 9.69 29.80
CA LEU A 423 3.34 8.86 28.96
C LEU A 423 4.82 9.08 29.28
N ALA A 424 5.26 10.33 29.51
CA ALA A 424 6.62 10.62 29.95
C ALA A 424 6.91 9.98 31.32
N VAL A 425 5.99 10.05 32.28
CA VAL A 425 6.12 9.41 33.61
C VAL A 425 6.15 7.89 33.52
N LEU A 426 5.32 7.28 32.68
CA LEU A 426 5.33 5.82 32.46
C LEU A 426 6.60 5.36 31.77
N SER A 427 7.06 6.09 30.76
CA SER A 427 8.32 5.81 30.08
C SER A 427 9.48 5.82 31.08
N ALA A 428 9.49 6.76 32.04
CA ALA A 428 10.49 6.81 33.12
C ALA A 428 10.59 5.49 33.90
N LYS A 429 9.46 4.81 34.16
CA LYS A 429 9.43 3.52 34.90
C LYS A 429 10.17 2.39 34.18
N ARG A 430 10.45 2.52 32.88
CA ARG A 430 11.27 1.57 32.11
C ARG A 430 12.77 1.74 32.35
N SER A 431 13.18 2.85 32.97
CA SER A 431 14.58 3.09 33.31
C SER A 431 15.04 2.12 34.40
N LYS A 432 16.14 1.41 34.14
CA LYS A 432 16.82 0.55 35.14
C LYS A 432 17.68 1.35 36.12
N ASP A 433 17.66 2.67 36.03
CA ASP A 433 18.40 3.54 36.93
C ASP A 433 17.84 3.44 38.36
N PRO A 434 18.59 2.88 39.32
CA PRO A 434 18.04 2.60 40.64
C PRO A 434 17.79 3.85 41.48
N VAL A 435 18.16 5.03 40.98
CA VAL A 435 18.13 6.27 41.77
C VAL A 435 17.44 7.45 41.08
N THR A 436 17.50 7.58 39.75
CA THR A 436 16.73 8.64 39.05
C THR A 436 16.18 8.12 37.74
N GLN A 437 14.88 7.80 37.76
CA GLN A 437 14.12 7.40 36.58
C GLN A 437 13.52 8.64 35.91
N VAL A 438 13.88 8.87 34.65
CA VAL A 438 13.51 10.04 33.85
C VAL A 438 12.87 9.56 32.55
N GLY A 439 11.80 10.22 32.12
CA GLY A 439 11.11 9.90 30.87
C GLY A 439 10.74 11.15 30.10
N ALA A 440 10.50 10.95 28.80
CA ALA A 440 10.19 11.98 27.83
C ALA A 440 9.17 11.48 26.80
N CYS A 441 8.35 12.38 26.27
CA CYS A 441 7.38 12.14 25.20
C CYS A 441 7.38 13.34 24.24
N ILE A 442 7.57 13.10 22.94
CA ILE A 442 7.54 14.12 21.89
C ILE A 442 6.19 14.06 21.19
N VAL A 443 5.59 15.22 20.96
CA VAL A 443 4.26 15.39 20.37
C VAL A 443 4.32 16.46 19.29
N ASN A 444 3.70 16.22 18.14
CA ASN A 444 3.62 17.20 17.05
C ASN A 444 2.53 18.26 17.31
N GLU A 445 2.39 19.23 16.39
CA GLU A 445 1.41 20.31 16.50
C GLU A 445 -0.05 19.81 16.43
N ASP A 446 -0.27 18.65 15.81
CA ASP A 446 -1.59 17.99 15.70
C ASP A 446 -1.97 17.16 16.95
N GLY A 447 -1.16 17.19 18.01
CA GLY A 447 -1.43 16.44 19.25
C GLY A 447 -1.12 14.93 19.16
N GLN A 448 -0.34 14.49 18.18
CA GLN A 448 0.05 13.09 18.01
C GLN A 448 1.41 12.81 18.66
N VAL A 449 1.51 11.69 19.39
CA VAL A 449 2.77 11.23 20.00
C VAL A 449 3.70 10.69 18.91
N ILE A 450 4.81 11.40 18.69
CA ILE A 450 5.85 11.02 17.72
C ILE A 450 6.77 9.95 18.32
N SER A 451 7.24 10.14 19.55
CA SER A 451 8.13 9.18 20.20
C SER A 451 8.16 9.32 21.72
N VAL A 452 8.64 8.28 22.40
CA VAL A 452 8.92 8.29 23.84
C VAL A 452 10.37 7.89 24.13
N GLY A 453 10.92 8.40 25.22
CA GLY A 453 12.27 8.10 25.68
C GLY A 453 12.34 7.95 27.19
N TYR A 454 13.33 7.20 27.66
CA TYR A 454 13.68 7.06 29.08
C TYR A 454 15.19 6.96 29.23
N ASN A 455 15.73 7.28 30.41
CA ASN A 455 17.18 7.20 30.62
C ASN A 455 17.64 5.74 30.74
N ALA A 456 18.67 5.37 29.99
CA ALA A 456 19.20 4.01 29.90
C ALA A 456 20.69 4.03 29.53
N MET A 457 21.37 2.88 29.63
CA MET A 457 22.72 2.75 29.04
C MET A 457 22.65 2.79 27.51
N PRO A 458 23.76 3.13 26.83
CA PRO A 458 23.81 3.15 25.37
C PRO A 458 23.53 1.77 24.76
N VAL A 459 23.00 1.76 23.53
CA VAL A 459 22.74 0.53 22.78
C VAL A 459 24.03 -0.28 22.65
N GLY A 460 23.94 -1.59 22.92
CA GLY A 460 25.08 -2.51 22.89
C GLY A 460 25.90 -2.57 24.18
N CYS A 461 25.71 -1.65 25.13
CA CYS A 461 26.33 -1.74 26.45
C CYS A 461 25.39 -2.44 27.43
N ASP A 462 25.70 -3.67 27.84
CA ASP A 462 24.88 -4.42 28.82
C ASP A 462 24.76 -3.63 30.14
N ASP A 463 23.52 -3.45 30.60
CA ASP A 463 23.18 -2.78 31.85
C ASP A 463 23.83 -3.46 33.07
N ASN A 464 24.15 -4.77 32.99
CA ASN A 464 24.83 -5.50 34.06
C ASN A 464 26.35 -5.23 34.11
N CYS A 465 26.93 -4.78 33.01
CA CYS A 465 28.37 -4.55 32.85
C CYS A 465 28.77 -3.08 33.10
N MET A 466 27.78 -2.20 33.23
CA MET A 466 27.96 -0.76 33.37
C MET A 466 27.61 -0.28 34.79
N PRO A 467 28.37 0.68 35.34
CA PRO A 467 28.16 1.13 36.71
C PRO A 467 26.89 1.98 36.83
N TRP A 468 25.98 1.57 37.72
CA TRP A 468 24.75 2.30 38.05
C TRP A 468 24.85 3.18 39.29
N ASP A 469 25.93 3.03 40.07
CA ASP A 469 26.12 3.75 41.31
C ASP A 469 26.25 5.27 41.09
N LYS A 470 25.91 6.05 42.11
CA LYS A 470 26.08 7.50 42.18
C LYS A 470 27.10 7.94 43.22
N ARG A 471 27.55 7.04 44.11
CA ARG A 471 28.28 7.38 45.34
C ARG A 471 29.76 7.00 45.32
N SER A 472 30.20 6.20 44.34
CA SER A 472 31.61 5.90 44.16
C SER A 472 32.49 7.15 44.15
N GLN A 473 33.64 7.09 44.84
CA GLN A 473 34.66 8.13 44.81
C GLN A 473 35.32 8.22 43.43
N ASP A 474 35.41 7.11 42.71
CA ASP A 474 35.78 7.12 41.30
C ASP A 474 34.54 7.38 40.44
N ARG A 475 34.55 8.52 39.76
CA ARG A 475 33.47 8.96 38.89
C ARG A 475 33.28 8.04 37.67
N LEU A 476 34.31 7.28 37.26
CA LEU A 476 34.17 6.24 36.21
C LEU A 476 33.39 5.02 36.66
N GLU A 477 33.26 4.81 37.97
CA GLU A 477 32.42 3.77 38.58
C GLU A 477 31.06 4.34 39.03
N THR A 478 30.72 5.54 38.54
CA THR A 478 29.36 6.08 38.63
C THR A 478 28.67 6.01 37.27
N LYS A 479 27.34 6.12 37.27
CA LYS A 479 26.54 6.10 36.03
C LYS A 479 26.64 7.35 35.16
N TYR A 480 27.05 8.49 35.72
CA TYR A 480 26.97 9.80 35.06
C TYR A 480 27.73 9.87 33.72
N PRO A 481 28.91 9.24 33.56
CA PRO A 481 29.60 9.23 32.29
C PRO A 481 28.88 8.45 31.18
N TYR A 482 27.95 7.54 31.51
CA TYR A 482 27.45 6.51 30.59
C TYR A 482 25.97 6.63 30.25
N VAL A 483 25.12 6.99 31.21
CA VAL A 483 23.65 7.07 31.00
C VAL A 483 23.28 8.07 29.88
N CYS A 484 22.47 7.62 28.93
CA CYS A 484 21.76 8.46 27.97
C CYS A 484 20.51 9.03 28.64
N HIS A 485 20.26 10.32 28.48
CA HIS A 485 19.08 10.97 29.04
C HIS A 485 17.81 10.68 28.22
N ALA A 486 16.65 10.82 28.85
CA ALA A 486 15.36 10.47 28.24
C ALA A 486 15.05 11.31 26.99
N GLU A 487 15.37 12.60 27.03
CA GLU A 487 15.13 13.56 25.94
C GLU A 487 15.92 13.16 24.69
N MET A 488 17.20 12.81 24.87
CA MET A 488 18.06 12.34 23.78
C MET A 488 17.56 11.01 23.20
N ASN A 489 17.11 10.09 24.06
CA ASN A 489 16.54 8.84 23.60
C ASN A 489 15.22 9.04 22.86
N ALA A 490 14.36 9.98 23.27
CA ALA A 490 13.13 10.29 22.56
C ALA A 490 13.40 10.85 21.15
N ILE A 491 14.34 11.79 21.03
CA ILE A 491 14.73 12.37 19.73
C ILE A 491 15.27 11.29 18.80
N VAL A 492 16.20 10.45 19.25
CA VAL A 492 16.75 9.40 18.38
C VAL A 492 15.70 8.31 18.07
N ASN A 493 14.80 8.01 19.00
CA ASN A 493 13.71 7.06 18.75
C ASN A 493 12.65 7.58 17.76
N ALA A 494 12.58 8.89 17.50
CA ALA A 494 11.68 9.46 16.51
C ALA A 494 12.09 9.11 15.06
N GLY A 495 13.32 8.64 14.83
CA GLY A 495 13.78 8.22 13.50
C GLY A 495 13.69 9.35 12.47
N ASN A 496 12.92 9.11 11.41
CA ASN A 496 12.79 9.98 10.23
C ASN A 496 11.61 10.98 10.33
N GLU A 497 11.00 11.11 11.51
CA GLU A 497 9.89 12.03 11.73
C GLU A 497 10.38 13.48 11.87
N GLN A 498 9.64 14.44 11.30
CA GLN A 498 10.00 15.85 11.39
C GLN A 498 9.68 16.40 12.78
N LEU A 499 10.72 16.84 13.50
CA LEU A 499 10.58 17.35 14.89
C LEU A 499 10.45 18.87 15.00
N ASN A 500 10.40 19.59 13.87
CA ASN A 500 10.31 21.05 13.87
C ASN A 500 8.91 21.50 14.30
N GLY A 501 8.83 22.38 15.30
CA GLY A 501 7.55 22.83 15.87
C GLY A 501 7.00 21.95 17.00
N CYS A 502 7.51 20.72 17.13
CA CYS A 502 7.05 19.78 18.15
C CYS A 502 7.25 20.27 19.59
N SER A 503 6.45 19.69 20.50
CA SER A 503 6.55 19.85 21.95
C SER A 503 7.16 18.60 22.59
N ILE A 504 7.94 18.76 23.65
CA ILE A 504 8.44 17.64 24.46
C ILE A 504 7.99 17.74 25.91
N TYR A 505 7.40 16.67 26.42
CA TYR A 505 6.99 16.49 27.82
C TYR A 505 8.06 15.69 28.55
N VAL A 506 8.60 16.20 29.65
CA VAL A 506 9.72 15.57 30.38
C VAL A 506 9.50 15.55 31.89
N THR A 507 9.92 14.48 32.56
CA THR A 507 9.74 14.39 34.02
C THR A 507 10.70 15.28 34.81
N LEU A 508 11.87 15.64 34.25
CA LEU A 508 12.81 16.58 34.84
C LEU A 508 13.30 17.60 33.81
N PHE A 509 13.50 18.85 34.24
CA PHE A 509 13.98 19.92 33.36
C PHE A 509 15.27 19.52 32.60
N PRO A 510 15.38 19.80 31.28
CA PRO A 510 16.53 19.38 30.49
C PRO A 510 17.84 20.02 30.94
N CYS A 511 18.92 19.24 31.00
CA CYS A 511 20.26 19.79 31.26
C CYS A 511 20.83 20.48 30.01
N ASN A 512 21.94 21.19 30.16
CA ASN A 512 22.61 21.84 29.03
C ASN A 512 22.93 20.89 27.87
N ILE A 513 23.23 19.62 28.12
CA ILE A 513 23.46 18.64 27.03
C ILE A 513 22.15 18.35 26.27
N CYS A 514 21.04 18.12 26.98
CA CYS A 514 19.74 17.87 26.35
C CYS A 514 19.24 19.12 25.59
N ALA A 515 19.45 20.31 26.15
CA ALA A 515 19.05 21.58 25.53
C ALA A 515 19.70 21.79 24.16
N LYS A 516 20.98 21.42 24.01
CA LYS A 516 21.69 21.46 22.72
C LYS A 516 20.98 20.64 21.65
N VAL A 517 20.60 19.41 22.00
CA VAL A 517 19.96 18.48 21.05
C VAL A 517 18.54 18.95 20.72
N LEU A 518 17.77 19.36 21.74
CA LEU A 518 16.39 19.85 21.57
C LEU A 518 16.31 21.05 20.62
N LEU A 519 17.15 22.06 20.83
CA LEU A 519 17.21 23.25 19.95
C LEU A 519 17.63 22.88 18.52
N LYS A 520 18.57 21.94 18.39
CA LYS A 520 19.08 21.49 17.09
C LYS A 520 18.05 20.65 16.31
N SER A 521 17.18 19.91 17.01
CA SER A 521 16.08 19.13 16.43
C SER A 521 14.88 19.96 15.97
N GLY A 522 14.81 21.26 16.29
CA GLY A 522 13.71 22.14 15.90
C GLY A 522 12.50 22.11 16.83
N ILE A 523 12.57 21.40 17.96
CA ILE A 523 11.55 21.43 19.02
C ILE A 523 11.43 22.85 19.57
N ARG A 524 10.20 23.31 19.79
CA ARG A 524 9.92 24.71 20.19
C ARG A 524 9.37 24.86 21.60
N ARG A 525 8.82 23.78 22.19
CA ARG A 525 8.21 23.81 23.53
C ARG A 525 8.71 22.66 24.39
N VAL A 526 9.09 22.96 25.64
CA VAL A 526 9.47 22.00 26.69
C VAL A 526 8.51 22.14 27.86
N ILE A 527 7.76 21.08 28.13
CA ILE A 527 6.83 20.98 29.26
C ILE A 527 7.44 20.04 30.30
N TYR A 528 7.60 20.48 31.56
CA TYR A 528 8.35 19.69 32.56
C TYR A 528 7.72 19.63 33.95
N ILE A 529 7.84 18.48 34.65
CA ILE A 529 7.25 18.30 36.00
C ILE A 529 8.08 18.99 37.09
N ALA A 530 9.38 18.66 37.16
CA ALA A 530 10.23 19.07 38.26
C ALA A 530 11.57 19.63 37.79
N ASP A 531 12.06 20.61 38.54
CA ASP A 531 13.38 21.18 38.33
C ASP A 531 14.46 20.28 38.92
N LYS A 532 15.64 20.28 38.27
CA LYS A 532 16.86 19.72 38.85
C LYS A 532 17.48 20.76 39.79
N PRO A 533 18.30 20.35 40.78
CA PRO A 533 19.02 21.28 41.64
C PRO A 533 19.76 22.33 40.81
N ASP A 534 19.82 23.57 41.31
CA ASP A 534 20.43 24.71 40.61
C ASP A 534 21.94 24.53 40.48
N LYS A 535 22.33 23.74 39.49
CA LYS A 535 23.70 23.47 39.10
C LYS A 535 24.01 24.26 37.84
N MET A 536 25.30 24.45 37.60
CA MET A 536 25.82 25.09 36.38
C MET A 536 25.18 24.56 35.09
N GLU A 537 24.94 23.25 34.98
CA GLU A 537 24.30 22.65 33.82
C GLU A 537 22.86 23.14 33.60
N MET A 538 22.14 23.46 34.68
CA MET A 538 20.78 24.01 34.59
C MET A 538 20.80 25.49 34.22
N LYS A 539 21.72 26.27 34.81
CA LYS A 539 21.93 27.68 34.46
C LYS A 539 22.28 27.84 32.98
N ALA A 540 23.19 27.01 32.47
CA ALA A 540 23.56 26.99 31.07
C ALA A 540 22.38 26.57 30.16
N SER A 541 21.60 25.56 30.56
CA SER A 541 20.39 25.13 29.82
C SER A 541 19.38 26.26 29.67
N ARG A 542 19.04 26.95 30.76
CA ARG A 542 18.11 28.08 30.75
C ARG A 542 18.61 29.25 29.92
N ARG A 543 19.92 29.55 29.96
CA ARG A 543 20.54 30.57 29.10
C ARG A 543 20.37 30.23 27.61
N MET A 544 20.61 28.97 27.22
CA MET A 544 20.42 28.51 25.83
C MET A 544 18.97 28.53 25.39
N PHE A 545 18.04 28.03 26.21
CA PHE A 545 16.61 28.05 25.86
C PHE A 545 16.07 29.48 25.74
N LYS A 546 16.51 30.41 26.60
CA LYS A 546 16.16 31.83 26.49
C LYS A 546 16.66 32.44 25.19
N LEU A 547 17.92 32.19 24.83
CA LEU A 547 18.53 32.74 23.60
C LEU A 547 17.97 32.08 22.33
N GLY A 548 17.70 30.77 22.37
CA GLY A 548 17.13 30.01 21.26
C GLY A 548 15.61 30.11 21.12
N HIS A 549 14.95 31.01 21.88
CA HIS A 549 13.50 31.21 21.88
C HIS A 549 12.68 29.94 22.12
N MET A 550 13.16 29.06 23.00
CA MET A 550 12.44 27.86 23.44
C MET A 550 11.40 28.22 24.51
N ILE A 551 10.16 27.83 24.30
CA ILE A 551 9.09 27.98 25.29
C ILE A 551 9.27 26.90 26.35
N CYS A 552 9.44 27.28 27.61
CA CYS A 552 9.64 26.36 28.72
C CYS A 552 8.55 26.57 29.77
N GLU A 553 7.77 25.53 30.02
CA GLU A 553 6.60 25.62 30.90
C GLU A 553 6.65 24.50 31.94
N LYS A 554 6.44 24.89 33.20
CA LYS A 554 6.30 23.90 34.26
C LYS A 554 4.90 23.32 34.18
N PHE A 555 4.84 22.02 34.03
CA PHE A 555 3.60 21.28 33.99
C PHE A 555 2.89 21.33 35.34
N ILE A 556 1.63 21.76 35.33
CA ILE A 556 0.74 21.74 36.49
C ILE A 556 -0.33 20.71 36.16
N PRO A 557 -0.32 19.52 36.80
CA PRO A 557 -1.30 18.50 36.50
C PRO A 557 -2.71 19.01 36.82
N SER A 558 -3.65 18.87 35.89
CA SER A 558 -5.05 19.24 36.15
C SER A 558 -5.68 18.26 37.16
N ARG A 559 -5.12 17.04 37.26
CA ARG A 559 -5.57 15.96 38.16
C ARG A 559 -4.41 15.33 38.93
N ARG A 560 -4.65 15.02 40.20
CA ARG A 560 -3.63 14.43 41.09
C ARG A 560 -3.33 12.95 40.84
N GLN A 561 -4.21 12.23 40.14
CA GLN A 561 -4.08 10.79 39.92
C GLN A 561 -4.63 10.40 38.55
N VAL A 562 -3.85 9.59 37.82
CA VAL A 562 -4.22 8.97 36.55
C VAL A 562 -4.18 7.46 36.74
N ASN A 563 -5.35 6.82 36.76
CA ASN A 563 -5.48 5.37 36.98
C ASN A 563 -5.46 4.63 35.65
N ILE A 564 -4.36 3.92 35.39
CA ILE A 564 -4.17 3.09 34.18
C ILE A 564 -4.40 1.65 34.58
N SER A 565 -5.56 1.12 34.19
CA SER A 565 -5.99 -0.23 34.53
C SER A 565 -5.68 -1.19 33.38
N PHE A 566 -4.81 -2.19 33.63
CA PHE A 566 -4.46 -3.24 32.66
C PHE A 566 -5.43 -4.42 32.66
N SER A 567 -6.52 -4.32 33.41
CA SER A 567 -7.56 -5.36 33.48
C SER A 567 -8.32 -5.56 32.16
N ASN A 568 -8.14 -4.63 31.19
CA ASN A 568 -8.68 -4.69 29.83
C ASN A 568 -7.58 -4.90 28.75
N CYS A 569 -6.39 -5.40 29.11
CA CYS A 569 -5.39 -5.80 28.11
C CYS A 569 -5.87 -7.08 27.39
N PRO A 570 -5.93 -7.12 26.04
CA PRO A 570 -6.17 -8.36 25.30
C PRO A 570 -5.10 -9.38 25.67
N ASN A 571 -5.48 -10.65 25.87
CA ASN A 571 -4.54 -11.75 26.14
C ASN A 571 -3.69 -12.06 24.89
N ALA A 572 -2.79 -11.14 24.53
CA ALA A 572 -1.71 -11.31 23.56
C ALA A 572 -0.35 -11.52 24.25
N LEU A 573 -0.35 -11.80 25.55
CA LEU A 573 0.83 -12.23 26.29
C LEU A 573 0.48 -13.51 27.03
N GLY A 574 0.98 -14.65 26.54
CA GLY A 574 1.11 -15.85 27.36
C GLY A 574 1.80 -15.47 28.67
N ASN A 575 1.20 -15.88 29.79
CA ASN A 575 1.54 -15.55 31.17
C ASN A 575 2.98 -15.08 31.40
N SER A 576 3.14 -13.80 31.71
CA SER A 576 4.24 -13.27 32.51
C SER A 576 3.65 -12.29 33.51
N THR A 577 3.27 -12.80 34.68
CA THR A 577 2.83 -12.00 35.82
C THR A 577 3.99 -11.11 36.26
N VAL A 578 3.92 -9.80 35.97
CA VAL A 578 4.68 -8.80 36.73
C VAL A 578 3.79 -8.29 37.84
N ILE A 579 3.96 -8.89 39.01
CA ILE A 579 3.49 -8.35 40.28
C ILE A 579 4.37 -7.12 40.58
N VAL A 580 3.82 -5.92 40.43
CA VAL A 580 4.22 -4.83 41.33
C VAL A 580 3.37 -5.02 42.58
N SER A 581 4.06 -5.43 43.63
CA SER A 581 3.56 -5.63 44.98
C SER A 581 2.81 -4.40 45.47
N ASN A 582 1.52 -4.58 45.76
CA ASN A 582 0.94 -3.88 46.89
C ASN A 582 1.66 -4.37 48.15
N PHE A 583 1.93 -3.45 49.06
CA PHE A 583 2.27 -3.80 50.42
C PHE A 583 1.20 -4.77 50.98
N THR A 584 1.68 -5.83 51.65
CA THR A 584 1.04 -6.68 52.69
C THR A 584 0.62 -8.15 52.32
N LEU A 585 1.56 -9.10 52.55
CA LEU A 585 1.51 -10.41 53.28
C LEU A 585 0.59 -11.63 52.89
N ILE A 586 1.24 -12.82 52.70
CA ILE A 586 0.92 -14.25 53.07
C ILE A 586 0.61 -15.32 51.96
N SER A 587 1.58 -16.26 51.73
CA SER A 587 1.57 -17.77 51.57
C SER A 587 0.62 -18.52 50.58
N ILE A 588 0.88 -19.68 49.91
CA ILE A 588 1.96 -20.71 49.73
C ILE A 588 1.59 -21.67 48.53
N ALA A 589 2.63 -22.19 47.82
CA ALA A 589 2.82 -23.47 47.06
C ALA A 589 2.07 -23.93 45.77
N GLY A 590 2.85 -24.42 44.77
CA GLY A 590 2.68 -25.79 44.22
C GLY A 590 2.79 -26.12 42.69
N ARG A 591 4.02 -26.36 42.16
CA ARG A 591 4.54 -27.39 41.17
C ARG A 591 3.89 -27.76 39.79
N LEU A 592 4.73 -27.63 38.71
CA LEU A 592 5.24 -28.59 37.64
C LEU A 592 4.31 -29.69 37.03
N SER A 593 4.32 -30.12 35.73
CA SER A 593 5.40 -30.47 34.76
C SER A 593 4.90 -30.94 33.34
N LEU A 594 5.73 -30.75 32.27
CA LEU A 594 6.07 -31.57 31.05
C LEU A 594 4.99 -32.20 30.10
N VAL A 595 5.16 -32.54 28.79
CA VAL A 595 6.05 -32.30 27.60
C VAL A 595 5.44 -33.07 26.38
N GLU A 596 5.70 -32.62 25.13
CA GLU A 596 5.90 -33.38 23.85
C GLU A 596 4.95 -33.30 22.62
N PHE A 597 5.63 -33.47 21.46
CA PHE A 597 5.45 -33.07 20.05
C PHE A 597 4.58 -34.01 19.19
N THR A 598 4.16 -33.61 17.95
CA THR A 598 4.76 -34.01 16.63
C THR A 598 3.95 -33.48 15.42
N LEU A 599 4.69 -33.22 14.33
CA LEU A 599 4.46 -32.78 12.93
C LEU A 599 3.44 -33.64 12.09
N TRP A 600 2.97 -33.37 10.86
CA TRP A 600 3.55 -32.76 9.63
C TRP A 600 2.49 -32.46 8.52
N SER A 601 2.75 -31.42 7.70
CA SER A 601 2.68 -31.30 6.20
C SER A 601 1.40 -31.28 5.31
N LEU A 602 1.36 -30.23 4.44
CA LEU A 602 1.09 -30.11 2.98
C LEU A 602 -0.28 -30.51 2.34
N HIS A 603 -0.91 -29.56 1.62
CA HIS A 603 -0.97 -29.52 0.13
C HIS A 603 -1.54 -28.18 -0.40
N ALA A 604 -1.20 -27.88 -1.65
CA ALA A 604 -1.37 -26.61 -2.37
C ALA A 604 -2.48 -26.64 -3.43
N THR A 605 -2.73 -25.46 -4.02
CA THR A 605 -3.35 -25.14 -5.33
C THR A 605 -4.87 -24.98 -5.40
N GLN A 606 -5.35 -23.74 -5.58
CA GLN A 606 -5.85 -23.23 -6.87
C GLN A 606 -6.21 -21.74 -6.74
N ALA A 607 -5.48 -20.92 -7.47
CA ALA A 607 -5.84 -19.55 -7.81
C ALA A 607 -6.30 -19.54 -9.25
N ALA A 608 -7.44 -18.91 -9.53
CA ALA A 608 -7.65 -18.00 -10.64
C ALA A 608 -9.14 -17.66 -10.73
N HIS A 609 -9.45 -16.38 -10.61
CA HIS A 609 -10.44 -15.60 -11.35
C HIS A 609 -11.04 -14.50 -10.47
N TYR A 610 -10.24 -13.48 -10.22
CA TYR A 610 -10.72 -12.15 -9.85
C TYR A 610 -9.90 -11.12 -10.59
N GLY A 611 -10.60 -10.34 -11.39
CA GLY A 611 -10.08 -9.12 -12.00
C GLY A 611 -11.25 -8.30 -12.49
N SER A 612 -11.63 -7.25 -11.75
CA SER A 612 -11.40 -5.90 -12.27
C SER A 612 -11.66 -4.82 -11.23
N SER A 613 -10.68 -3.93 -11.22
CA SER A 613 -10.47 -2.71 -10.45
C SER A 613 -11.37 -1.55 -10.95
N PRO A 614 -11.58 -0.51 -10.14
CA PRO A 614 -12.21 0.76 -10.54
C PRO A 614 -11.35 1.55 -11.54
N PHE A 615 -11.94 2.41 -12.39
CA PHE A 615 -11.54 3.80 -12.75
C PHE A 615 -12.43 4.30 -13.91
N VAL A 616 -12.84 5.57 -13.86
CA VAL A 616 -13.93 6.17 -14.65
C VAL A 616 -13.40 6.94 -15.88
N CYS A 617 -14.07 6.72 -17.02
CA CYS A 617 -14.38 7.59 -18.18
C CYS A 617 -13.27 8.41 -18.88
N SER A 618 -13.05 8.09 -20.16
CA SER A 618 -13.06 9.07 -21.24
C SER A 618 -14.02 8.60 -22.36
N CYS A 619 -14.59 9.57 -23.07
CA CYS A 619 -15.62 9.49 -24.11
C CYS A 619 -15.55 8.31 -25.10
N GLY A 620 -16.72 7.84 -25.57
CA GLY A 620 -16.90 6.82 -26.62
C GLY A 620 -16.41 7.22 -28.02
N ARG A 621 -15.20 7.76 -28.14
CA ARG A 621 -14.46 7.95 -29.38
C ARG A 621 -13.51 6.77 -29.54
N MET A 622 -13.50 6.13 -30.70
CA MET A 622 -12.44 5.17 -31.06
C MET A 622 -11.07 5.84 -30.85
N PRO A 623 -10.11 5.17 -30.17
CA PRO A 623 -8.81 5.77 -29.90
C PRO A 623 -8.14 6.13 -31.23
N ARG A 624 -7.59 7.34 -31.31
CA ARG A 624 -6.77 7.76 -32.44
C ARG A 624 -5.44 7.06 -32.31
N ILE A 625 -5.08 6.29 -33.33
CA ILE A 625 -3.86 5.48 -33.33
C ILE A 625 -2.91 6.01 -34.41
N SER A 626 -1.68 6.30 -34.00
CA SER A 626 -0.58 6.59 -34.91
C SER A 626 0.38 5.41 -34.97
N TYR A 627 0.88 5.07 -36.16
CA TYR A 627 1.90 4.05 -36.37
C TYR A 627 3.15 4.67 -37.00
N LEU A 628 4.30 4.47 -36.37
CA LEU A 628 5.57 5.02 -36.81
C LEU A 628 6.42 3.94 -37.46
N TYR A 629 6.81 4.19 -38.70
CA TYR A 629 7.61 3.28 -39.49
C TYR A 629 8.59 4.05 -40.38
N ASN A 630 9.86 3.67 -40.26
CA ASN A 630 10.93 4.18 -41.09
C ASN A 630 11.36 3.09 -42.07
N GLU A 631 11.35 3.40 -43.35
CA GLU A 631 11.79 2.48 -44.40
C GLU A 631 13.30 2.15 -44.29
N GLY A 632 13.69 1.00 -44.86
CA GLY A 632 15.08 0.57 -44.94
C GLY A 632 15.62 -0.09 -43.67
N MET A 633 14.76 -0.50 -42.73
CA MET A 633 15.18 -1.20 -41.50
C MET A 633 15.72 -2.62 -41.78
N GLU A 634 15.30 -3.23 -42.89
CA GLU A 634 15.77 -4.54 -43.39
C GLU A 634 17.20 -4.53 -43.91
N ALA A 635 17.76 -3.36 -44.23
CA ALA A 635 19.13 -3.23 -44.70
C ALA A 635 20.17 -3.43 -43.57
N PHE A 636 19.75 -3.27 -42.31
CA PHE A 636 20.62 -3.45 -41.15
C PHE A 636 20.69 -4.92 -40.73
N HIS A 637 21.90 -5.36 -40.38
CA HIS A 637 22.15 -6.77 -40.15
C HIS A 637 23.23 -7.01 -39.08
N TYR A 638 22.84 -7.63 -37.97
CA TYR A 638 23.73 -7.94 -36.83
C TYR A 638 24.76 -9.05 -37.15
N GLY A 639 24.62 -9.75 -38.28
CA GLY A 639 25.46 -10.90 -38.65
C GLY A 639 24.63 -12.15 -38.95
N ASP A 640 25.12 -13.02 -39.84
CA ASP A 640 24.30 -14.09 -40.46
C ASP A 640 23.74 -15.08 -39.43
N MET A 641 24.58 -15.44 -38.46
CA MET A 641 24.23 -16.36 -37.38
C MET A 641 23.57 -15.68 -36.17
N HIS A 642 23.52 -14.34 -36.14
CA HIS A 642 23.02 -13.59 -34.98
C HIS A 642 21.47 -13.70 -34.87
N PRO A 643 20.90 -13.91 -33.67
CA PRO A 643 19.46 -14.11 -33.48
C PRO A 643 18.63 -12.85 -33.77
N MET A 644 19.12 -11.66 -33.42
CA MET A 644 18.44 -10.39 -33.75
C MET A 644 18.44 -10.15 -35.26
N LYS A 645 17.23 -10.10 -35.86
CA LYS A 645 17.03 -9.84 -37.29
C LYS A 645 16.06 -8.67 -37.50
N PRO A 646 16.54 -7.46 -37.83
CA PRO A 646 15.69 -6.29 -38.11
C PRO A 646 14.61 -6.53 -39.19
N ARG A 647 14.82 -7.50 -40.09
CA ARG A 647 13.82 -7.98 -41.07
C ARG A 647 12.44 -8.28 -40.45
N ARG A 648 12.37 -8.68 -39.17
CA ARG A 648 11.10 -8.91 -38.46
C ARG A 648 10.17 -7.69 -38.47
N ILE A 649 10.72 -6.47 -38.44
CA ILE A 649 9.96 -5.20 -38.48
C ILE A 649 9.25 -5.04 -39.83
N VAL A 650 9.95 -5.36 -40.93
CA VAL A 650 9.39 -5.26 -42.29
C VAL A 650 8.38 -6.37 -42.55
N MET A 651 8.59 -7.56 -41.99
CA MET A 651 7.59 -8.63 -42.01
C MET A 651 6.29 -8.22 -41.30
N THR A 652 6.39 -7.54 -40.14
CA THR A 652 5.23 -6.96 -39.47
C THR A 652 4.54 -5.94 -40.36
N HIS A 653 5.29 -4.96 -40.89
CA HIS A 653 4.73 -3.91 -41.76
C HIS A 653 3.98 -4.48 -42.97
N ALA A 654 4.54 -5.51 -43.62
CA ALA A 654 3.90 -6.20 -44.73
C ALA A 654 2.57 -6.85 -44.32
N LEU A 655 2.51 -7.52 -43.16
CA LEU A 655 1.24 -8.06 -42.64
C LEU A 655 0.24 -6.95 -42.33
N LEU A 656 0.67 -5.84 -41.72
CA LEU A 656 -0.21 -4.70 -41.45
C LEU A 656 -0.81 -4.12 -42.73
N TYR A 657 -0.03 -4.06 -43.80
CA TYR A 657 -0.50 -3.63 -45.13
C TYR A 657 -1.52 -4.62 -45.71
N ASP A 658 -1.20 -5.92 -45.74
CA ASP A 658 -2.04 -6.93 -46.38
C ASP A 658 -3.34 -7.23 -45.62
N TYR A 659 -3.35 -7.03 -44.30
CA TYR A 659 -4.56 -7.08 -43.48
C TYR A 659 -5.35 -5.75 -43.46
N ASP A 660 -4.95 -4.76 -44.26
CA ASP A 660 -5.59 -3.43 -44.36
C ASP A 660 -5.66 -2.67 -43.02
N LEU A 661 -4.68 -2.91 -42.14
CA LEU A 661 -4.58 -2.25 -40.84
C LEU A 661 -3.93 -0.86 -40.95
N LEU A 662 -3.02 -0.67 -41.89
CA LEU A 662 -2.38 0.64 -42.10
C LEU A 662 -3.38 1.74 -42.46
N ARG A 663 -4.49 1.39 -43.13
CA ARG A 663 -5.56 2.36 -43.46
C ARG A 663 -6.40 2.79 -42.26
N ALA A 664 -6.28 2.06 -41.15
CA ALA A 664 -7.01 2.33 -39.92
C ALA A 664 -6.22 3.19 -38.92
N MET A 665 -4.98 3.56 -39.27
CA MET A 665 -4.05 4.31 -38.43
C MET A 665 -3.43 5.45 -39.23
N ASP A 666 -3.05 6.52 -38.54
CA ASP A 666 -2.23 7.55 -39.17
C ASP A 666 -0.77 7.11 -39.16
N CYS A 667 -0.23 6.86 -40.35
CA CYS A 667 1.14 6.37 -40.54
C CYS A 667 2.12 7.53 -40.68
N TYR A 668 3.20 7.50 -39.89
CA TYR A 668 4.24 8.52 -39.90
C TYR A 668 5.62 7.91 -40.17
N THR A 669 6.43 8.64 -40.92
CA THR A 669 7.88 8.44 -40.95
C THR A 669 8.52 9.50 -40.08
N SER A 670 9.39 9.09 -39.15
CA SER A 670 10.08 10.02 -38.25
C SER A 670 11.39 10.48 -38.85
N ALA A 671 11.84 11.68 -38.44
CA ALA A 671 13.25 12.01 -38.55
C ALA A 671 14.09 11.07 -37.67
N ASP A 672 15.35 10.89 -38.05
CA ASP A 672 16.31 10.19 -37.22
C ASP A 672 16.58 11.01 -35.94
N ALA A 673 16.76 10.33 -34.81
CA ALA A 673 17.19 10.98 -33.58
C ALA A 673 18.57 11.61 -33.77
N SER A 674 18.67 12.91 -33.45
CA SER A 674 19.95 13.60 -33.39
C SER A 674 20.79 13.08 -32.22
N VAL A 675 22.12 13.26 -32.32
CA VAL A 675 23.05 12.99 -31.22
C VAL A 675 22.60 13.67 -29.93
N ALA A 676 22.19 14.94 -30.00
CA ALA A 676 21.70 15.69 -28.83
C ALA A 676 20.47 15.04 -28.18
N GLN A 677 19.55 14.49 -28.97
CA GLN A 677 18.39 13.78 -28.45
C GLN A 677 18.77 12.45 -27.80
N MET A 678 19.69 11.67 -28.39
CA MET A 678 20.20 10.45 -27.76
C MET A 678 20.96 10.72 -26.46
N CYS A 679 21.71 11.83 -26.43
CA CYS A 679 22.46 12.28 -25.26
C CYS A 679 21.58 12.85 -24.13
N SER A 680 20.26 12.93 -24.32
CA SER A 680 19.33 13.23 -23.21
C SER A 680 19.39 12.16 -22.12
N PHE A 681 19.73 10.93 -22.49
CA PHE A 681 20.00 9.82 -21.58
C PHE A 681 21.45 9.34 -21.66
N HIS A 682 21.91 8.98 -22.86
CA HIS A 682 23.22 8.35 -23.03
C HIS A 682 24.39 9.32 -22.88
N SER A 683 25.57 8.82 -22.50
CA SER A 683 26.78 9.63 -22.49
C SER A 683 27.17 10.05 -23.91
N ALA A 684 27.64 11.30 -24.05
CA ALA A 684 28.08 11.82 -25.33
C ALA A 684 29.24 11.00 -25.91
N GLU A 685 30.15 10.54 -25.05
CA GLU A 685 31.27 9.69 -25.46
C GLU A 685 30.80 8.38 -26.10
N TYR A 686 29.75 7.76 -25.56
CA TYR A 686 29.20 6.52 -26.09
C TYR A 686 28.46 6.72 -27.42
N ILE A 687 27.63 7.77 -27.53
CA ILE A 687 26.90 8.07 -28.77
C ILE A 687 27.87 8.46 -29.89
N HIS A 688 28.89 9.27 -29.60
CA HIS A 688 29.95 9.59 -30.57
C HIS A 688 30.81 8.38 -30.92
N PHE A 689 30.98 7.40 -30.02
CA PHE A 689 31.57 6.12 -30.38
C PHE A 689 30.71 5.40 -31.44
N LEU A 690 29.42 5.21 -31.19
CA LEU A 690 28.51 4.57 -32.15
C LEU A 690 28.51 5.31 -33.50
N GLU A 691 28.46 6.63 -33.49
CA GLU A 691 28.53 7.47 -34.71
C GLU A 691 29.82 7.23 -35.52
N ARG A 692 30.97 7.11 -34.85
CA ARG A 692 32.28 6.89 -35.50
C ARG A 692 32.48 5.48 -36.05
N THR A 693 31.76 4.47 -35.56
CA THR A 693 31.92 3.07 -36.01
C THR A 693 31.71 2.87 -37.51
N SER A 694 31.00 3.79 -38.17
CA SER A 694 30.76 3.75 -39.62
C SER A 694 31.93 4.33 -40.46
N THR A 695 32.98 4.87 -39.82
CA THR A 695 34.01 5.69 -40.51
C THR A 695 35.47 5.34 -40.19
N TRP A 696 35.76 4.46 -39.23
CA TRP A 696 37.12 4.22 -38.71
C TRP A 696 37.60 2.77 -38.88
N ASP A 697 38.92 2.57 -38.91
CA ASP A 697 39.55 1.22 -38.93
C ASP A 697 39.15 0.45 -37.66
N GLN A 698 38.51 -0.70 -37.86
CA GLN A 698 38.08 -1.65 -36.82
C GLN A 698 39.23 -2.01 -35.83
N ASN A 699 40.49 -1.93 -36.26
CA ASN A 699 41.63 -2.20 -35.38
C ASN A 699 41.92 -1.08 -34.36
N GLU A 700 41.59 0.17 -34.66
CA GLU A 700 41.76 1.29 -33.72
C GLU A 700 40.63 1.31 -32.67
N LEU A 701 39.42 0.88 -33.06
CA LEU A 701 38.23 0.84 -32.20
C LEU A 701 38.24 -0.30 -31.17
N LYS A 702 39.07 -1.34 -31.37
CA LYS A 702 39.17 -2.51 -30.46
C LYS A 702 39.43 -2.13 -28.99
N LYS A 703 40.14 -1.02 -28.74
CA LYS A 703 40.40 -0.53 -27.37
C LYS A 703 39.14 0.02 -26.69
N GLU A 704 38.18 0.51 -27.47
CA GLU A 704 36.92 1.06 -26.97
C GLU A 704 35.82 -0.02 -26.84
N TYR A 705 35.96 -1.16 -27.52
CA TYR A 705 34.96 -2.25 -27.50
C TYR A 705 34.70 -2.78 -26.09
N GLN A 706 35.75 -3.03 -25.32
CA GLN A 706 35.60 -3.46 -23.93
C GLN A 706 34.93 -2.39 -23.06
N ARG A 707 35.19 -1.11 -23.33
CA ARG A 707 34.65 0.01 -22.55
C ARG A 707 33.14 0.18 -22.76
N PHE A 708 32.67 -0.02 -23.99
CA PHE A 708 31.28 0.20 -24.38
C PHE A 708 30.47 -1.10 -24.52
N ASN A 709 31.05 -2.20 -24.05
CA ASN A 709 30.46 -3.55 -24.06
C ASN A 709 30.02 -4.00 -25.46
N ILE A 710 30.94 -3.87 -26.41
CA ILE A 710 30.82 -4.38 -27.77
C ILE A 710 31.48 -5.75 -27.82
N ASP A 711 30.68 -6.76 -28.05
CA ASP A 711 31.07 -8.17 -28.03
C ASP A 711 30.31 -8.97 -29.12
N GLY A 712 30.26 -10.30 -28.96
CA GLY A 712 29.55 -11.18 -29.90
C GLY A 712 28.03 -11.01 -29.88
N ASP A 713 27.47 -10.56 -28.76
CA ASP A 713 26.04 -10.30 -28.60
C ASP A 713 25.71 -8.88 -29.08
N CYS A 714 26.60 -7.90 -28.90
CA CYS A 714 26.43 -6.54 -29.44
C CYS A 714 27.47 -6.22 -30.53
N PRO A 715 27.41 -6.87 -31.72
CA PRO A 715 28.41 -6.69 -32.77
C PRO A 715 28.33 -5.30 -33.43
N ILE A 716 29.46 -4.75 -33.87
CA ILE A 716 29.43 -3.59 -34.76
C ILE A 716 29.14 -4.06 -36.18
N PHE A 717 28.11 -3.48 -36.80
CA PHE A 717 27.76 -3.69 -38.21
C PHE A 717 27.61 -2.35 -38.93
N ASP A 718 27.65 -2.40 -40.26
CA ASP A 718 27.55 -1.19 -41.09
C ASP A 718 26.19 -0.50 -40.87
N GLY A 719 26.26 0.79 -40.54
CA GLY A 719 25.07 1.59 -40.24
C GLY A 719 24.46 1.39 -38.85
N VAL A 720 25.15 0.78 -37.87
CA VAL A 720 24.61 0.60 -36.49
C VAL A 720 24.09 1.90 -35.87
N PHE A 721 24.80 3.02 -36.02
CA PHE A 721 24.33 4.32 -35.54
C PHE A 721 23.05 4.78 -36.25
N LYS A 722 22.98 4.60 -37.57
CA LYS A 722 21.80 4.95 -38.36
C LYS A 722 20.58 4.11 -37.98
N PHE A 723 20.79 2.83 -37.71
CA PHE A 723 19.75 1.94 -37.17
C PHE A 723 19.23 2.48 -35.83
N CYS A 724 20.13 2.84 -34.91
CA CYS A 724 19.80 3.44 -33.62
C CYS A 724 19.03 4.75 -33.75
N ALA A 725 19.46 5.62 -34.65
CA ALA A 725 18.83 6.90 -34.90
C ALA A 725 17.41 6.76 -35.45
N LYS A 726 17.17 5.78 -36.33
CA LYS A 726 15.83 5.52 -36.88
C LYS A 726 14.85 5.09 -35.81
N TYR A 727 15.13 4.04 -35.04
CA TYR A 727 14.16 3.55 -34.05
C TYR A 727 13.98 4.50 -32.87
N ALA A 728 15.06 5.18 -32.41
CA ALA A 728 14.96 6.16 -31.34
C ALA A 728 14.20 7.42 -31.79
N GLY A 729 14.38 7.85 -33.04
CA GLY A 729 13.65 8.97 -33.64
C GLY A 729 12.15 8.67 -33.73
N ALA A 730 11.79 7.43 -34.07
CA ALA A 730 10.40 6.99 -34.07
C ALA A 730 9.79 7.00 -32.66
N SER A 731 10.46 6.43 -31.64
CA SER A 731 9.93 6.47 -30.26
C SER A 731 9.80 7.89 -29.71
N LEU A 732 10.72 8.80 -30.05
CA LEU A 732 10.64 10.22 -29.71
C LEU A 732 9.45 10.93 -30.38
N ALA A 733 9.25 10.70 -31.68
CA ALA A 733 8.12 11.27 -32.40
C ALA A 733 6.79 10.75 -31.84
N ALA A 734 6.71 9.46 -31.50
CA ALA A 734 5.55 8.85 -30.86
C ALA A 734 5.25 9.50 -29.49
N ALA A 735 6.27 9.67 -28.64
CA ALA A 735 6.16 10.37 -27.37
C ALA A 735 5.68 11.83 -27.53
N SER A 736 6.20 12.54 -28.52
CA SER A 736 5.78 13.91 -28.84
C SER A 736 4.31 13.98 -29.26
N LEU A 737 3.85 13.05 -30.09
CA LEU A 737 2.44 12.94 -30.50
C LEU A 737 1.48 12.70 -29.31
N LEU A 738 1.89 11.88 -28.34
CA LEU A 738 1.12 11.63 -27.10
C LEU A 738 1.13 12.83 -26.14
N ASN A 739 2.25 13.56 -26.07
CA ASN A 739 2.37 14.79 -25.29
C ASN A 739 1.52 15.95 -25.84
N GLU A 740 1.30 15.95 -27.15
CA GLU A 740 0.44 16.93 -27.85
C GLU A 740 -1.05 16.55 -27.81
N ASP A 741 -1.41 15.42 -27.18
CA ASP A 741 -2.77 14.87 -27.14
C ASP A 741 -3.39 14.66 -28.55
N LYS A 742 -2.53 14.51 -29.57
CA LYS A 742 -2.95 14.26 -30.97
C LYS A 742 -3.44 12.84 -31.17
N TYR A 743 -2.86 11.89 -30.44
CA TYR A 743 -3.19 10.48 -30.49
C TYR A 743 -3.37 9.94 -29.07
N ASP A 744 -4.17 8.89 -28.99
CA ASP A 744 -4.42 8.18 -27.73
C ASP A 744 -3.47 6.97 -27.63
N ILE A 745 -3.09 6.38 -28.77
CA ILE A 745 -2.12 5.28 -28.87
C ILE A 745 -1.10 5.60 -29.96
N ALA A 746 0.19 5.41 -29.67
CA ALA A 746 1.26 5.50 -30.66
C ALA A 746 2.07 4.20 -30.69
N ILE A 747 2.31 3.65 -31.88
CA ILE A 747 2.96 2.35 -32.08
C ILE A 747 4.30 2.53 -32.80
N ASN A 748 5.37 1.98 -32.22
CA ASN A 748 6.69 1.86 -32.87
C ASN A 748 7.28 0.46 -32.67
N TRP A 749 6.99 -0.46 -33.59
CA TRP A 749 7.51 -1.84 -33.55
C TRP A 749 9.03 -1.94 -33.76
N SER A 750 9.70 -0.87 -34.21
CA SER A 750 11.15 -0.88 -34.35
C SER A 750 11.92 -0.59 -33.06
N GLY A 751 11.24 0.03 -32.08
CA GLY A 751 11.78 0.37 -30.77
C GLY A 751 11.56 -0.73 -29.73
N GLY A 752 11.76 -0.39 -28.45
CA GLY A 752 11.60 -1.32 -27.33
C GLY A 752 12.91 -1.97 -26.88
N LEU A 753 14.06 -1.40 -27.24
CA LEU A 753 15.38 -1.97 -26.98
C LEU A 753 15.81 -1.65 -25.52
N HIS A 754 15.29 -2.45 -24.58
CA HIS A 754 15.27 -2.14 -23.16
C HIS A 754 16.57 -2.39 -22.36
N HIS A 755 17.56 -3.11 -22.92
CA HIS A 755 18.79 -3.47 -22.18
C HIS A 755 19.89 -2.41 -22.27
N ALA A 756 19.80 -1.48 -23.23
CA ALA A 756 20.83 -0.47 -23.43
C ALA A 756 21.01 0.40 -22.17
N LYS A 757 22.25 0.59 -21.75
CA LYS A 757 22.63 1.34 -20.56
C LYS A 757 23.04 2.77 -20.91
N LYS A 758 23.23 3.62 -19.91
CA LYS A 758 23.62 5.01 -20.12
C LYS A 758 24.91 5.16 -20.94
N SER A 759 25.87 4.26 -20.77
CA SER A 759 27.19 4.39 -21.40
C SER A 759 27.71 3.10 -22.03
N MET A 760 26.85 2.12 -22.32
CA MET A 760 27.26 0.86 -22.95
C MET A 760 26.09 0.13 -23.60
N ALA A 761 26.40 -0.70 -24.60
CA ALA A 761 25.45 -1.63 -25.20
C ALA A 761 25.24 -2.84 -24.27
N SER A 762 24.10 -3.52 -24.41
CA SER A 762 23.83 -4.78 -23.70
C SER A 762 22.68 -5.51 -24.37
N GLY A 763 22.71 -6.84 -24.44
CA GLY A 763 21.58 -7.67 -24.90
C GLY A 763 20.98 -7.21 -26.23
N PHE A 764 21.81 -7.06 -27.28
CA PHE A 764 21.43 -6.57 -28.61
C PHE A 764 21.04 -5.08 -28.70
N CYS A 765 20.97 -4.38 -27.56
CA CYS A 765 20.48 -3.01 -27.46
C CYS A 765 21.66 -2.02 -27.36
N TYR A 766 21.69 -1.02 -28.25
CA TYR A 766 22.70 0.05 -28.23
C TYR A 766 22.13 1.37 -27.67
N VAL A 767 20.95 1.80 -28.13
CA VAL A 767 20.28 3.00 -27.63
C VAL A 767 18.96 2.59 -26.97
N ASN A 768 18.71 3.12 -25.78
CA ASN A 768 17.48 2.87 -25.03
C ASN A 768 16.42 3.90 -25.45
N ASP A 769 15.70 3.58 -26.52
CA ASP A 769 14.67 4.45 -27.08
C ASP A 769 13.49 4.66 -26.12
N ILE A 770 13.21 3.66 -25.27
CA ILE A 770 12.16 3.71 -24.25
C ILE A 770 12.46 4.81 -23.24
N VAL A 771 13.69 4.87 -22.72
CA VAL A 771 14.10 5.89 -21.75
C VAL A 771 14.03 7.28 -22.37
N ILE A 772 14.54 7.44 -23.59
CA ILE A 772 14.53 8.73 -24.29
C ILE A 772 13.08 9.21 -24.56
N ALA A 773 12.20 8.31 -25.02
CA ALA A 773 10.78 8.61 -25.22
C ALA A 773 10.07 8.96 -23.90
N THR A 774 10.36 8.22 -22.82
CA THR A 774 9.80 8.46 -21.49
C THR A 774 10.26 9.82 -20.94
N LEU A 775 11.53 10.21 -21.13
CA LEU A 775 12.03 11.53 -20.76
C LEU A 775 11.31 12.66 -21.52
N GLU A 776 10.99 12.45 -22.80
CA GLU A 776 10.17 13.39 -23.57
C GLU A 776 8.75 13.48 -22.99
N MET A 777 8.12 12.34 -22.68
CA MET A 777 6.78 12.29 -22.07
C MET A 777 6.72 12.99 -20.70
N LEU A 778 7.77 12.85 -19.87
CA LEU A 778 7.89 13.53 -18.57
C LEU A 778 7.94 15.06 -18.64
N ARG A 779 8.08 15.65 -19.84
CA ARG A 779 7.96 17.11 -20.02
C ARG A 779 6.53 17.60 -19.82
N ARG A 780 5.52 16.73 -19.99
CA ARG A 780 4.10 17.06 -19.81
C ARG A 780 3.34 16.13 -18.87
N ARG A 781 3.81 14.91 -18.68
CA ARG A 781 3.19 13.92 -17.81
C ARG A 781 3.91 13.82 -16.47
N SER A 782 3.17 13.79 -15.37
CA SER A 782 3.77 13.75 -14.02
C SER A 782 4.25 12.35 -13.66
N ARG A 783 3.49 11.33 -14.07
CA ARG A 783 3.69 9.91 -13.74
C ARG A 783 3.52 9.04 -14.98
N ILE A 784 4.50 8.19 -15.26
CA ILE A 784 4.49 7.25 -16.39
C ILE A 784 4.68 5.84 -15.86
N LEU A 785 3.83 4.91 -16.28
CA LEU A 785 4.00 3.49 -15.98
C LEU A 785 4.65 2.80 -17.18
N TYR A 786 5.82 2.21 -16.96
CA TYR A 786 6.48 1.32 -17.91
C TYR A 786 6.11 -0.13 -17.60
N ILE A 787 5.51 -0.83 -18.57
CA ILE A 787 5.16 -2.25 -18.48
C ILE A 787 5.97 -3.03 -19.51
N ASP A 788 6.65 -4.08 -19.05
CA ASP A 788 7.54 -4.91 -19.85
C ASP A 788 7.09 -6.38 -19.84
N ILE A 789 6.72 -6.91 -21.01
CA ILE A 789 6.31 -8.31 -21.22
C ILE A 789 7.31 -9.11 -22.07
N ASP A 790 8.52 -8.58 -22.28
CA ASP A 790 9.66 -9.34 -22.76
C ASP A 790 10.02 -10.47 -21.79
N VAL A 791 10.59 -11.56 -22.30
CA VAL A 791 11.02 -12.65 -21.42
C VAL A 791 12.22 -12.25 -20.57
N HIS A 792 13.02 -11.28 -21.01
CA HIS A 792 14.17 -10.75 -20.28
C HIS A 792 13.77 -9.56 -19.41
N HIS A 793 14.41 -9.42 -18.25
CA HIS A 793 14.18 -8.25 -17.40
C HIS A 793 14.66 -6.97 -18.09
N GLY A 794 13.80 -5.95 -18.17
CA GLY A 794 14.08 -4.62 -18.73
C GLY A 794 15.04 -3.76 -17.90
N ASP A 795 16.23 -4.29 -17.68
CA ASP A 795 17.22 -3.77 -16.73
C ASP A 795 17.78 -2.39 -17.08
N GLY A 796 17.88 -2.03 -18.36
CA GLY A 796 18.30 -0.70 -18.79
C GLY A 796 17.28 0.39 -18.47
N VAL A 797 15.98 0.08 -18.62
CA VAL A 797 14.89 1.00 -18.27
C VAL A 797 14.74 1.13 -16.75
N GLN A 798 14.82 -0.01 -16.03
CA GLN A 798 14.82 -0.01 -14.57
C GLN A 798 15.99 0.82 -14.00
N GLU A 799 17.21 0.61 -14.50
CA GLU A 799 18.39 1.37 -14.06
C GLU A 799 18.26 2.87 -14.31
N ALA A 800 17.71 3.26 -15.47
CA ALA A 800 17.53 4.66 -15.84
C ALA A 800 16.57 5.41 -14.89
N PHE A 801 15.54 4.73 -14.39
CA PHE A 801 14.50 5.31 -13.53
C PHE A 801 14.57 4.84 -12.07
N TYR A 802 15.63 4.13 -11.68
CA TYR A 802 15.77 3.51 -10.35
C TYR A 802 15.65 4.50 -9.18
N LEU A 803 15.98 5.77 -9.43
CA LEU A 803 16.03 6.85 -8.44
C LEU A 803 14.88 7.86 -8.57
N THR A 804 13.77 7.53 -9.24
CA THR A 804 12.62 8.43 -9.38
C THR A 804 11.28 7.75 -9.07
N ASP A 805 10.36 8.51 -8.48
CA ASP A 805 8.95 8.16 -8.28
C ASP A 805 8.05 8.54 -9.47
N ARG A 806 8.56 9.34 -10.42
CA ARG A 806 7.81 9.82 -11.60
C ARG A 806 7.69 8.80 -12.72
N VAL A 807 8.48 7.73 -12.67
CA VAL A 807 8.35 6.59 -13.58
C VAL A 807 8.34 5.34 -12.73
N MET A 808 7.29 4.53 -12.85
CA MET A 808 7.24 3.20 -12.22
C MET A 808 7.54 2.15 -13.27
N THR A 809 8.48 1.25 -13.00
CA THR A 809 8.82 0.12 -13.89
C THR A 809 8.18 -1.15 -13.37
N LEU A 810 7.45 -1.87 -14.24
CA LEU A 810 6.82 -3.15 -13.95
C LEU A 810 7.23 -4.17 -15.02
N SER A 811 8.02 -5.17 -14.64
CA SER A 811 8.54 -6.18 -15.57
C SER A 811 8.15 -7.60 -15.17
N PHE A 812 7.69 -8.38 -16.15
CA PHE A 812 7.34 -9.80 -16.02
C PHE A 812 8.31 -10.65 -16.84
N HIS A 813 9.30 -11.25 -16.19
CA HIS A 813 10.44 -11.85 -16.88
C HIS A 813 10.82 -13.21 -16.32
N MET A 814 11.52 -14.01 -17.11
CA MET A 814 12.13 -15.24 -16.64
C MET A 814 13.32 -14.92 -15.72
N PHE A 815 13.42 -15.62 -14.59
CA PHE A 815 14.50 -15.44 -13.62
C PHE A 815 14.97 -16.79 -13.03
N GLY A 816 16.29 -17.00 -12.99
CA GLY A 816 16.91 -18.26 -12.54
C GLY A 816 17.88 -18.83 -13.59
N ASP A 817 18.62 -19.89 -13.24
CA ASP A 817 19.49 -20.67 -14.16
C ASP A 817 20.45 -19.84 -15.04
N ASN A 818 21.01 -18.74 -14.49
CA ASN A 818 21.87 -17.79 -15.22
C ASN A 818 21.19 -17.15 -16.46
N PHE A 819 19.86 -17.03 -16.46
CA PHE A 819 19.12 -16.35 -17.52
C PHE A 819 19.49 -14.86 -17.56
N PHE A 820 19.73 -14.34 -18.77
CA PHE A 820 20.11 -12.96 -18.98
C PHE A 820 18.95 -12.02 -18.58
N PRO A 821 19.22 -10.84 -17.99
CA PRO A 821 20.50 -10.22 -17.64
C PRO A 821 21.01 -10.56 -16.23
N GLY A 822 20.34 -11.44 -15.49
CA GLY A 822 20.67 -11.76 -14.10
C GLY A 822 20.23 -10.72 -13.06
N THR A 823 19.45 -9.72 -13.45
CA THR A 823 18.81 -8.71 -12.59
C THR A 823 17.29 -8.88 -12.59
N GLY A 824 16.55 -8.04 -11.86
CA GLY A 824 15.10 -8.18 -11.71
C GLY A 824 14.70 -8.99 -10.48
N LEU A 825 15.56 -9.04 -9.46
CA LEU A 825 15.21 -9.66 -8.19
C LEU A 825 14.02 -8.92 -7.53
N PRO A 826 13.15 -9.62 -6.78
CA PRO A 826 12.10 -8.97 -5.99
C PRO A 826 12.63 -7.88 -5.04
N SER A 827 13.87 -8.04 -4.56
CA SER A 827 14.54 -7.07 -3.70
C SER A 827 15.01 -5.80 -4.41
N GLU A 828 15.12 -5.81 -5.74
CA GLU A 828 15.44 -4.62 -6.55
C GLU A 828 14.18 -3.79 -6.72
N LYS A 829 14.05 -2.75 -5.88
CA LYS A 829 12.80 -2.03 -5.67
C LYS A 829 12.89 -0.54 -5.95
N GLY A 830 13.96 -0.10 -6.60
CA GLY A 830 14.35 1.31 -6.68
C GLY A 830 15.07 1.78 -5.42
N ASP A 831 15.61 2.99 -5.47
CA ASP A 831 16.40 3.59 -4.40
C ASP A 831 16.11 5.10 -4.27
N GLY A 832 16.42 5.68 -3.12
CA GLY A 832 16.07 7.06 -2.78
C GLY A 832 14.56 7.32 -2.91
N ILE A 833 14.18 8.34 -3.70
CA ILE A 833 12.77 8.65 -3.99
C ILE A 833 12.10 7.60 -4.90
N GLY A 834 12.88 6.83 -5.66
CA GLY A 834 12.37 5.73 -6.49
C GLY A 834 12.10 4.45 -5.71
N LEU A 835 12.35 4.44 -4.40
CA LEU A 835 12.09 3.28 -3.55
C LEU A 835 10.59 2.91 -3.54
N GLY A 836 10.28 1.71 -4.02
CA GLY A 836 8.91 1.21 -4.20
C GLY A 836 8.39 1.32 -5.64
N TYR A 837 9.09 2.05 -6.52
CA TYR A 837 8.66 2.34 -7.90
C TYR A 837 9.34 1.44 -8.95
N ALA A 838 10.09 0.43 -8.54
CA ALA A 838 10.47 -0.69 -9.41
C ALA A 838 9.80 -1.99 -8.90
N LEU A 839 9.00 -2.62 -9.76
CA LEU A 839 8.25 -3.84 -9.49
C LEU A 839 8.71 -4.95 -10.44
N ASN A 840 9.28 -5.99 -9.85
CA ASN A 840 9.81 -7.13 -10.58
C ASN A 840 9.02 -8.39 -10.29
N VAL A 841 8.50 -9.01 -11.34
CA VAL A 841 7.75 -10.27 -11.29
C VAL A 841 8.61 -11.36 -11.91
N PRO A 842 9.49 -12.02 -11.13
CA PRO A 842 10.27 -13.14 -11.62
C PRO A 842 9.37 -14.35 -11.85
N LEU A 843 9.54 -14.99 -13.01
CA LEU A 843 8.81 -16.17 -13.46
C LEU A 843 9.80 -17.26 -13.87
N GLN A 844 9.35 -18.51 -13.88
CA GLN A 844 10.13 -19.67 -14.31
C GLN A 844 9.75 -20.07 -15.73
N SER A 845 10.54 -20.96 -16.34
CA SER A 845 10.29 -21.44 -17.70
C SER A 845 8.93 -22.14 -17.85
N GLY A 846 8.42 -22.12 -19.08
CA GLY A 846 7.24 -22.84 -19.52
C GLY A 846 5.90 -22.28 -19.04
N ILE A 847 5.84 -21.05 -18.51
CA ILE A 847 4.56 -20.43 -18.15
C ILE A 847 3.64 -20.34 -19.39
N ASP A 848 2.39 -20.74 -19.21
CA ASP A 848 1.32 -20.73 -20.23
C ASP A 848 0.45 -19.48 -20.12
N ASP A 849 -0.43 -19.28 -21.11
CA ASP A 849 -1.32 -18.11 -21.20
C ASP A 849 -2.17 -17.91 -19.94
N GLU A 850 -2.82 -18.98 -19.45
CA GLU A 850 -3.74 -18.92 -18.31
C GLU A 850 -3.00 -18.49 -17.04
N MET A 851 -1.86 -19.12 -16.76
CA MET A 851 -1.05 -18.81 -15.58
C MET A 851 -0.42 -17.42 -15.67
N TYR A 852 0.07 -17.02 -16.86
CA TYR A 852 0.61 -15.67 -17.06
C TYR A 852 -0.46 -14.60 -16.86
N HIS A 853 -1.68 -14.80 -17.37
CA HIS A 853 -2.80 -13.86 -17.16
C HIS A 853 -3.25 -13.80 -15.70
N SER A 854 -3.19 -14.92 -14.97
CA SER A 854 -3.57 -14.99 -13.54
C SER A 854 -2.73 -14.08 -12.64
N ILE A 855 -1.51 -13.71 -13.07
CA ILE A 855 -0.63 -12.76 -12.39
C ILE A 855 -0.54 -11.41 -13.10
N PHE A 856 -0.46 -11.38 -14.44
CA PHE A 856 -0.33 -10.15 -15.21
C PHE A 856 -1.51 -9.20 -14.97
N LYS A 857 -2.75 -9.66 -15.17
CA LYS A 857 -3.94 -8.80 -15.08
C LYS A 857 -4.11 -8.21 -13.67
N PRO A 858 -4.05 -9.01 -12.57
CA PRO A 858 -4.20 -8.46 -11.24
C PRO A 858 -3.05 -7.53 -10.83
N VAL A 859 -1.80 -7.85 -11.19
CA VAL A 859 -0.65 -6.99 -10.87
C VAL A 859 -0.70 -5.67 -11.62
N VAL A 860 -0.99 -5.67 -12.93
CA VAL A 860 -1.12 -4.44 -13.70
C VAL A 860 -2.30 -3.60 -13.20
N ALA A 861 -3.46 -4.22 -12.91
CA ALA A 861 -4.63 -3.52 -12.37
C ALA A 861 -4.32 -2.80 -11.05
N GLU A 862 -3.67 -3.51 -10.12
CA GLU A 862 -3.32 -2.97 -8.81
C GLU A 862 -2.23 -1.89 -8.91
N THR A 863 -1.26 -2.08 -9.80
CA THR A 863 -0.22 -1.08 -10.07
C THR A 863 -0.83 0.22 -10.59
N VAL A 864 -1.72 0.15 -11.60
CA VAL A 864 -2.43 1.35 -12.08
C VAL A 864 -3.28 1.98 -10.98
N ARG A 865 -3.97 1.16 -10.17
CA ARG A 865 -4.81 1.62 -9.06
C ARG A 865 -4.00 2.38 -8.01
N CYS A 866 -2.83 1.88 -7.61
CA CYS A 866 -1.99 2.48 -6.58
C CYS A 866 -1.15 3.65 -7.11
N TYR A 867 -0.56 3.50 -8.30
CA TYR A 867 0.37 4.47 -8.86
C TYR A 867 -0.30 5.64 -9.59
N GLN A 868 -1.53 5.45 -10.11
CA GLN A 868 -2.28 6.46 -10.86
C GLN A 868 -1.47 7.10 -12.02
N PRO A 869 -0.90 6.31 -12.95
CA PRO A 869 -0.14 6.86 -14.07
C PRO A 869 -1.01 7.70 -15.01
N GLU A 870 -0.41 8.72 -15.64
CA GLU A 870 -1.08 9.54 -16.66
C GLU A 870 -0.88 8.99 -18.07
N CYS A 871 0.11 8.13 -18.26
CA CYS A 871 0.44 7.49 -19.54
C CYS A 871 1.18 6.17 -19.31
N ILE A 872 1.03 5.22 -20.24
CA ILE A 872 1.68 3.91 -20.21
C ILE A 872 2.69 3.81 -21.36
N VAL A 873 3.86 3.25 -21.08
CA VAL A 873 4.78 2.73 -22.10
C VAL A 873 4.74 1.21 -22.00
N LEU A 874 4.21 0.55 -23.02
CA LEU A 874 4.08 -0.91 -23.08
C LEU A 874 5.13 -1.45 -24.06
N GLN A 875 6.13 -2.14 -23.51
CA GLN A 875 7.11 -2.90 -24.29
C GLN A 875 6.53 -4.29 -24.53
N CYS A 876 6.42 -4.68 -25.80
CA CYS A 876 5.81 -5.93 -26.27
C CYS A 876 6.86 -6.88 -26.86
N GLY A 877 7.90 -7.20 -26.07
CA GLY A 877 8.89 -8.21 -26.42
C GLY A 877 8.20 -9.53 -26.79
N ALA A 878 8.49 -10.05 -27.98
CA ALA A 878 7.83 -11.22 -28.56
C ALA A 878 8.65 -12.51 -28.38
N ASP A 879 9.74 -12.45 -27.62
CA ASP A 879 10.53 -13.62 -27.17
C ASP A 879 9.91 -14.34 -25.97
N SER A 880 8.89 -13.76 -25.32
CA SER A 880 8.05 -14.46 -24.36
C SER A 880 7.06 -15.44 -25.01
N LEU A 881 6.97 -15.47 -26.34
CA LEU A 881 6.17 -16.45 -27.08
C LEU A 881 6.79 -17.85 -27.04
N GLY A 882 5.92 -18.87 -27.08
CA GLY A 882 6.35 -20.23 -27.37
C GLY A 882 7.02 -20.34 -28.73
N GLU A 883 7.99 -21.26 -28.83
CA GLU A 883 8.84 -21.48 -30.02
C GLU A 883 9.72 -20.28 -30.41
N ASP A 884 9.99 -19.38 -29.48
CA ASP A 884 11.10 -18.44 -29.63
C ASP A 884 12.46 -19.19 -29.54
N ARG A 885 13.53 -18.57 -30.08
CA ARG A 885 14.86 -19.18 -30.09
C ARG A 885 15.63 -19.01 -28.79
N LEU A 886 15.33 -17.96 -28.03
CA LEU A 886 16.06 -17.58 -26.81
C LEU A 886 15.14 -17.57 -25.58
N GLY A 887 13.86 -17.30 -25.74
CA GLY A 887 12.88 -17.37 -24.66
C GLY A 887 12.34 -18.78 -24.40
N TYR A 888 11.99 -19.05 -23.14
CA TYR A 888 11.54 -20.38 -22.69
C TYR A 888 10.12 -20.36 -22.11
N PHE A 889 9.28 -19.39 -22.48
CA PHE A 889 7.86 -19.36 -22.13
C PHE A 889 7.01 -20.10 -23.17
N ASN A 890 5.73 -20.33 -22.85
CA ASN A 890 4.76 -20.98 -23.72
C ASN A 890 3.60 -20.05 -24.10
N LEU A 891 3.84 -18.74 -24.18
CA LEU A 891 2.75 -17.81 -24.53
C LEU A 891 2.36 -17.97 -25.99
N THR A 892 1.06 -17.99 -26.26
CA THR A 892 0.55 -17.93 -27.63
C THR A 892 0.43 -16.48 -28.08
N ILE A 893 0.33 -16.25 -29.40
CA ILE A 893 0.06 -14.91 -29.96
C ILE A 893 -1.24 -14.31 -29.37
N LYS A 894 -2.24 -15.15 -29.11
CA LYS A 894 -3.50 -14.71 -28.50
C LYS A 894 -3.32 -14.36 -27.03
N GLY A 895 -2.54 -15.16 -26.30
CA GLY A 895 -2.20 -14.90 -24.90
C GLY A 895 -1.40 -13.63 -24.71
N HIS A 896 -0.39 -13.40 -25.54
CA HIS A 896 0.40 -12.18 -25.54
C HIS A 896 -0.46 -10.96 -25.93
N GLY A 897 -1.27 -11.05 -26.98
CA GLY A 897 -2.22 -10.00 -27.36
C GLY A 897 -3.34 -9.73 -26.35
N GLU A 898 -3.65 -10.68 -25.45
CA GLU A 898 -4.56 -10.45 -24.33
C GLU A 898 -3.96 -9.51 -23.27
N CYS A 899 -2.64 -9.51 -23.09
CA CYS A 899 -1.95 -8.51 -22.26
C CYS A 899 -2.15 -7.11 -22.84
N VAL A 900 -1.95 -6.93 -24.15
CA VAL A 900 -2.20 -5.66 -24.85
C VAL A 900 -3.66 -5.23 -24.75
N ARG A 901 -4.61 -6.17 -24.95
CA ARG A 901 -6.04 -5.91 -24.82
C ARG A 901 -6.38 -5.40 -23.41
N PHE A 902 -5.83 -6.04 -22.39
CA PHE A 902 -6.03 -5.67 -21.01
C PHE A 902 -5.47 -4.27 -20.71
N VAL A 903 -4.23 -3.97 -21.09
CA VAL A 903 -3.62 -2.65 -20.87
C VAL A 903 -4.41 -1.56 -21.62
N LYS A 904 -4.80 -1.81 -22.88
CA LYS A 904 -5.67 -0.89 -23.64
C LYS A 904 -7.01 -0.63 -22.94
N SER A 905 -7.59 -1.63 -22.27
CA SER A 905 -8.87 -1.49 -21.56
C SER A 905 -8.82 -0.53 -20.36
N LEU A 906 -7.62 -0.19 -19.87
CA LEU A 906 -7.41 0.76 -18.77
C LEU A 906 -7.64 2.22 -19.21
N GLY A 907 -7.76 2.49 -20.52
CA GLY A 907 -8.19 3.78 -21.05
C GLY A 907 -7.18 4.92 -20.92
N LEU A 908 -5.90 4.63 -20.67
CA LEU A 908 -4.83 5.61 -20.58
C LEU A 908 -4.09 5.79 -21.91
N PRO A 909 -3.57 7.00 -22.22
CA PRO A 909 -2.69 7.19 -23.36
C PRO A 909 -1.51 6.20 -23.32
N MET A 910 -1.14 5.62 -24.46
CA MET A 910 -0.17 4.53 -24.49
C MET A 910 0.82 4.63 -25.65
N LEU A 911 2.11 4.52 -25.34
CA LEU A 911 3.17 4.22 -26.30
C LEU A 911 3.41 2.71 -26.32
N VAL A 912 3.21 2.08 -27.47
CA VAL A 912 3.47 0.65 -27.69
C VAL A 912 4.75 0.50 -28.49
N VAL A 913 5.71 -0.25 -27.97
CA VAL A 913 6.99 -0.54 -28.64
C VAL A 913 7.21 -2.04 -28.76
N GLY A 914 8.13 -2.45 -29.64
CA GLY A 914 8.52 -3.84 -29.83
C GLY A 914 9.36 -4.37 -28.66
N GLY A 915 10.54 -4.90 -28.97
CA GLY A 915 11.38 -5.58 -27.97
C GLY A 915 12.14 -6.77 -28.54
N GLY A 916 12.42 -7.75 -27.67
CA GLY A 916 12.94 -9.05 -28.04
C GLY A 916 12.01 -9.85 -28.97
N GLY A 917 12.47 -11.03 -29.40
CA GLY A 917 11.76 -11.91 -30.35
C GLY A 917 12.63 -12.31 -31.52
N TYR A 918 12.98 -13.59 -31.57
CA TYR A 918 14.06 -14.13 -32.40
C TYR A 918 13.59 -15.21 -33.38
N THR A 919 12.32 -15.61 -33.30
CA THR A 919 11.61 -16.28 -34.39
C THR A 919 10.83 -15.24 -35.22
N ALA A 920 11.51 -14.60 -36.18
CA ALA A 920 11.01 -13.43 -36.94
C ALA A 920 9.58 -13.57 -37.51
N ARG A 921 9.20 -14.77 -37.98
CA ARG A 921 7.83 -15.06 -38.46
C ARG A 921 6.77 -14.98 -37.36
N ASN A 922 7.09 -15.40 -36.13
CA ASN A 922 6.18 -15.36 -34.99
C ASN A 922 6.09 -13.94 -34.42
N VAL A 923 7.21 -13.20 -34.41
CA VAL A 923 7.22 -11.76 -34.09
C VAL A 923 6.28 -10.98 -35.03
N ALA A 924 6.40 -11.22 -36.34
CA ALA A 924 5.57 -10.54 -37.32
C ALA A 924 4.07 -10.83 -37.12
N ARG A 925 3.71 -12.09 -36.83
CA ARG A 925 2.34 -12.48 -36.51
C ARG A 925 1.84 -11.81 -35.23
N CYS A 926 2.67 -11.80 -34.18
CA CYS A 926 2.31 -11.25 -32.88
C CYS A 926 2.02 -9.76 -32.98
N TRP A 927 2.97 -8.98 -33.49
CA TRP A 927 2.82 -7.53 -33.61
C TRP A 927 1.70 -7.13 -34.59
N ALA A 928 1.45 -7.94 -35.63
CA ALA A 928 0.28 -7.73 -36.50
C ALA A 928 -1.04 -7.98 -35.77
N TYR A 929 -1.13 -9.06 -35.00
CA TYR A 929 -2.30 -9.38 -34.19
C TYR A 929 -2.52 -8.34 -33.09
N GLU A 930 -1.49 -7.93 -32.36
CA GLU A 930 -1.57 -6.87 -31.34
C GLU A 930 -1.98 -5.53 -31.94
N THR A 931 -1.50 -5.18 -33.14
CA THR A 931 -1.98 -3.98 -33.85
C THR A 931 -3.48 -4.07 -34.15
N ALA A 932 -3.99 -5.24 -34.53
CA ALA A 932 -5.43 -5.45 -34.70
C ALA A 932 -6.20 -5.38 -33.37
N VAL A 933 -5.63 -5.88 -32.27
CA VAL A 933 -6.18 -5.71 -30.92
C VAL A 933 -6.29 -4.23 -30.55
N LEU A 934 -5.26 -3.45 -30.82
CA LEU A 934 -5.27 -2.00 -30.58
C LEU A 934 -6.32 -1.28 -31.44
N LEU A 935 -6.55 -1.75 -32.67
CA LEU A 935 -7.57 -1.24 -33.58
C LEU A 935 -8.99 -1.76 -33.34
N GLU A 936 -9.19 -2.68 -32.39
CA GLU A 936 -10.45 -3.42 -32.20
C GLU A 936 -10.93 -4.11 -33.49
N ARG A 937 -10.00 -4.67 -34.27
CA ARG A 937 -10.30 -5.41 -35.50
C ARG A 937 -10.06 -6.90 -35.32
N GLU A 938 -11.00 -7.69 -35.80
CA GLU A 938 -10.79 -9.12 -35.97
C GLU A 938 -10.05 -9.39 -37.28
N LEU A 939 -8.99 -10.19 -37.20
CA LEU A 939 -8.25 -10.64 -38.38
C LEU A 939 -8.64 -12.07 -38.73
N PRO A 940 -8.76 -12.42 -40.02
CA PRO A 940 -8.83 -13.80 -40.40
C PRO A 940 -7.51 -14.49 -40.04
N ASP A 941 -7.61 -15.70 -39.49
CA ASP A 941 -6.44 -16.48 -39.07
C ASP A 941 -5.58 -16.91 -40.25
N ARG A 942 -6.08 -16.88 -41.49
CA ARG A 942 -5.29 -17.16 -42.68
C ARG A 942 -4.43 -15.95 -43.06
N ILE A 943 -3.12 -16.15 -43.22
CA ILE A 943 -2.22 -15.12 -43.73
C ILE A 943 -2.54 -14.85 -45.21
N PRO A 944 -2.62 -13.58 -45.66
CA PRO A 944 -2.91 -13.26 -47.05
C PRO A 944 -1.86 -13.81 -48.01
N GLU A 945 -2.29 -14.50 -49.07
CA GLU A 945 -1.40 -15.16 -50.05
C GLU A 945 -0.53 -14.17 -50.82
N GLN A 946 -0.99 -12.93 -50.98
CA GLN A 946 -0.25 -11.85 -51.62
C GLN A 946 0.92 -11.31 -50.78
N ASN A 947 1.04 -11.73 -49.52
CA ASN A 947 2.10 -11.24 -48.65
C ASN A 947 3.48 -11.61 -49.20
N ILE A 948 4.37 -10.63 -49.30
CA ILE A 948 5.71 -10.80 -49.88
C ILE A 948 6.59 -11.81 -49.12
N PHE A 949 6.23 -12.14 -47.88
CA PHE A 949 6.90 -13.14 -47.05
C PHE A 949 6.06 -14.40 -46.83
N PHE A 950 4.99 -14.63 -47.61
CA PHE A 950 4.02 -15.71 -47.42
C PHE A 950 4.67 -17.10 -47.19
N SER A 951 5.70 -17.43 -47.97
CA SER A 951 6.45 -18.69 -47.88
C SER A 951 7.15 -18.90 -46.53
N SER A 952 7.49 -17.82 -45.82
CA SER A 952 8.14 -17.87 -44.50
C SER A 952 7.20 -18.30 -43.38
N TYR A 953 5.88 -18.26 -43.61
CA TYR A 953 4.86 -18.61 -42.64
C TYR A 953 4.38 -20.07 -42.72
N GLY A 954 4.92 -20.84 -43.66
CA GLY A 954 4.64 -22.27 -43.78
C GLY A 954 5.11 -23.08 -42.55
N PRO A 955 4.53 -24.29 -42.34
CA PRO A 955 3.53 -24.95 -43.19
C PRO A 955 2.08 -24.57 -42.88
N SER A 956 1.80 -23.90 -41.75
CA SER A 956 0.42 -23.61 -41.32
C SER A 956 -0.22 -22.46 -42.09
N PHE A 957 0.57 -21.47 -42.50
CA PHE A 957 0.08 -20.19 -43.08
C PHE A 957 -0.98 -19.50 -42.21
N ALA A 958 -1.02 -19.83 -40.92
CA ALA A 958 -1.90 -19.24 -39.93
C ALA A 958 -1.24 -18.04 -39.26
N LEU A 959 -2.04 -17.06 -38.85
CA LEU A 959 -1.66 -15.91 -38.06
C LEU A 959 -1.39 -16.34 -36.62
N CYS A 960 -2.26 -17.17 -36.04
CA CYS A 960 -2.12 -17.71 -34.69
C CYS A 960 -1.94 -19.24 -34.74
N PRO A 961 -0.81 -19.76 -35.25
CA PRO A 961 -0.55 -21.20 -35.25
C PRO A 961 -0.50 -21.75 -33.81
N PRO A 962 -0.96 -23.00 -33.59
CA PRO A 962 -0.81 -23.66 -32.30
C PRO A 962 0.66 -23.95 -32.02
N LEU A 963 1.03 -23.97 -30.74
CA LEU A 963 2.37 -24.38 -30.31
C LEU A 963 2.57 -25.87 -30.56
N THR A 964 3.69 -26.23 -31.19
CA THR A 964 4.07 -27.63 -31.46
C THR A 964 5.11 -28.13 -30.46
N ASN A 965 5.95 -27.25 -29.93
CA ASN A 965 6.92 -27.54 -28.88
C ASN A 965 6.58 -26.72 -27.63
N VAL A 966 6.19 -27.40 -26.55
CA VAL A 966 5.77 -26.79 -25.29
C VAL A 966 6.77 -27.18 -24.20
N TYR A 967 7.39 -26.19 -23.55
CA TYR A 967 8.25 -26.41 -22.39
C TYR A 967 7.41 -26.88 -21.20
N ARG A 968 7.99 -27.65 -20.29
CA ARG A 968 7.32 -27.97 -19.03
C ARG A 968 7.15 -26.68 -18.22
N ASN A 969 5.91 -26.37 -17.82
CA ASN A 969 5.65 -25.25 -16.92
C ASN A 969 6.26 -25.53 -15.54
N CYS A 970 7.32 -24.79 -15.19
CA CYS A 970 8.00 -24.90 -13.91
C CYS A 970 7.35 -24.04 -12.82
N ASN A 971 6.43 -23.15 -13.20
CA ASN A 971 5.72 -22.29 -12.27
C ASN A 971 4.60 -23.07 -11.57
N SER A 972 4.64 -23.09 -10.23
CA SER A 972 3.52 -23.61 -9.45
C SER A 972 2.52 -22.48 -9.13
N VAL A 973 1.24 -22.83 -8.98
CA VAL A 973 0.20 -21.88 -8.54
C VAL A 973 0.60 -21.19 -7.23
N ALA A 974 1.20 -21.93 -6.29
CA ALA A 974 1.67 -21.38 -5.03
C ALA A 974 2.82 -20.35 -5.21
N TYR A 975 3.72 -20.57 -6.17
CA TYR A 975 4.79 -19.63 -6.51
C TYR A 975 4.21 -18.35 -7.12
N ILE A 976 3.28 -18.48 -8.08
CA ILE A 976 2.58 -17.36 -8.71
C ILE A 976 1.79 -16.55 -7.69
N ASP A 977 1.08 -17.21 -6.77
CA ASP A 977 0.38 -16.55 -5.67
C ASP A 977 1.33 -15.85 -4.69
N CYS A 978 2.54 -16.39 -4.50
CA CYS A 978 3.58 -15.76 -3.69
C CYS A 978 4.08 -14.48 -4.36
N CYS A 979 4.44 -14.53 -5.64
CA CYS A 979 4.87 -13.37 -6.42
C CYS A 979 3.76 -12.28 -6.43
N ARG A 980 2.50 -12.67 -6.69
CA ARG A 980 1.36 -11.74 -6.67
C ARG A 980 1.16 -11.07 -5.31
N ARG A 981 1.14 -11.84 -4.22
CA ARG A 981 0.99 -11.29 -2.85
C ARG A 981 2.16 -10.38 -2.48
N TYR A 982 3.38 -10.76 -2.85
CA TYR A 982 4.56 -9.94 -2.64
C TYR A 982 4.38 -8.57 -3.30
N ILE A 983 4.04 -8.54 -4.59
CA ILE A 983 3.83 -7.27 -5.31
C ILE A 983 2.67 -6.45 -4.71
N PHE A 984 1.57 -7.09 -4.31
CA PHE A 984 0.43 -6.38 -3.71
C PHE A 984 0.82 -5.74 -2.36
N GLU A 985 1.62 -6.42 -1.55
CA GLU A 985 2.14 -5.84 -0.32
C GLU A 985 3.09 -4.66 -0.60
N ARG A 986 3.91 -4.74 -1.64
CA ARG A 986 4.77 -3.63 -2.08
C ARG A 986 3.91 -2.42 -2.49
N LEU A 987 2.89 -2.65 -3.31
CA LEU A 987 1.97 -1.62 -3.79
C LEU A 987 1.17 -0.98 -2.66
N ARG A 988 0.75 -1.76 -1.64
CA ARG A 988 0.07 -1.24 -0.43
C ARG A 988 0.95 -0.29 0.38
N ASN A 989 2.27 -0.48 0.35
CA ASN A 989 3.24 0.31 1.08
C ASN A 989 3.78 1.51 0.29
N LEU A 990 3.30 1.73 -0.95
CA LEU A 990 3.60 2.96 -1.67
C LEU A 990 2.96 4.14 -0.92
N PRO A 991 3.70 5.23 -0.67
CA PRO A 991 3.08 6.47 -0.24
C PRO A 991 2.07 6.88 -1.32
N GLY A 992 0.82 7.20 -0.94
CA GLY A 992 -0.22 7.59 -1.88
C GLY A 992 0.23 8.71 -2.83
N ALA A 993 -0.43 8.81 -3.99
CA ALA A 993 -0.01 9.66 -5.10
C ALA A 993 0.44 11.08 -4.67
N PRO A 994 1.70 11.48 -4.92
CA PRO A 994 2.19 12.81 -4.52
C PRO A 994 1.48 13.92 -5.30
N ASN A 995 1.01 14.94 -4.57
CA ASN A 995 0.48 16.18 -5.15
C ASN A 995 1.63 16.99 -5.78
N VAL A 996 1.50 17.31 -7.06
CA VAL A 996 2.40 18.26 -7.74
C VAL A 996 2.07 19.66 -7.25
N GLY A 997 2.90 20.22 -6.38
CA GLY A 997 2.88 21.65 -6.10
C GLY A 997 3.22 22.43 -7.36
N LEU A 998 2.24 23.17 -7.90
CA LEU A 998 2.44 24.15 -8.98
C LEU A 998 3.47 25.21 -8.55
N ALA A 999 4.71 25.07 -9.02
CA ALA A 999 5.66 26.17 -9.03
C ALA A 999 5.35 27.07 -10.23
N ASN A 1000 4.68 28.19 -9.96
CA ASN A 1000 4.37 29.23 -10.94
C ASN A 1000 5.63 29.74 -11.66
N GLN A 1001 5.46 29.95 -12.97
CA GLN A 1001 6.45 30.52 -13.88
C GLN A 1001 6.69 32.03 -13.66
N SER A 1002 7.91 32.44 -14.00
CA SER A 1002 8.33 33.74 -14.57
C SER A 1002 8.46 34.96 -13.66
N ILE A 1003 9.71 35.35 -13.37
CA ILE A 1003 10.18 36.74 -13.50
C ILE A 1003 11.60 36.73 -14.09
N MET A 1004 11.74 37.22 -15.33
CA MET A 1004 13.00 37.74 -15.89
C MET A 1004 13.31 39.10 -15.25
N LEU A 1005 14.58 39.38 -14.91
CA LEU A 1005 15.21 40.71 -15.02
C LEU A 1005 16.75 40.58 -15.00
N ALA A 1006 17.40 41.40 -15.83
CA ALA A 1006 18.83 41.42 -16.14
C ALA A 1006 19.66 42.30 -15.15
N PRO A 1007 20.99 42.45 -15.29
CA PRO A 1007 21.95 42.51 -14.18
C PRO A 1007 22.38 43.94 -13.76
N SER A 1008 22.59 44.16 -12.46
CA SER A 1008 23.55 45.17 -11.97
C SER A 1008 23.88 45.04 -10.48
N THR A 1009 25.18 45.20 -10.19
CA THR A 1009 25.83 45.59 -8.91
C THR A 1009 26.05 44.56 -7.80
N PHE A 1010 27.22 43.92 -7.91
CA PHE A 1010 28.11 43.45 -6.86
C PHE A 1010 28.36 44.49 -5.74
N ARG A 1011 28.19 44.11 -4.46
CA ARG A 1011 29.16 44.38 -3.36
C ARG A 1011 28.72 43.68 -2.05
N CYS A 1012 29.73 43.22 -1.32
CA CYS A 1012 29.74 42.57 0.00
C CYS A 1012 29.64 41.03 0.07
N PHE A 1013 30.84 40.47 0.01
CA PHE A 1013 31.29 39.12 0.31
C PHE A 1013 31.21 38.80 1.82
N ILE A 1014 31.03 37.50 2.13
CA ILE A 1014 31.20 36.82 3.42
C ILE A 1014 30.21 37.22 4.51
N HIS A 1015 29.03 36.58 4.56
CA HIS A 1015 28.39 36.14 5.83
C HIS A 1015 27.04 35.40 5.72
N ALA A 1016 26.46 35.14 4.54
CA ALA A 1016 25.14 34.53 4.44
C ALA A 1016 25.09 33.28 3.54
N PHE A 1017 25.19 32.09 4.14
CA PHE A 1017 24.64 30.86 3.57
C PHE A 1017 23.81 30.15 4.67
N PRO A 1018 22.49 29.97 4.49
CA PRO A 1018 21.68 29.13 5.36
C PRO A 1018 22.17 27.68 5.31
N LEU A 1019 22.18 27.03 6.48
CA LEU A 1019 22.69 25.67 6.77
C LEU A 1019 22.21 24.55 5.82
N GLN A 1020 21.12 24.73 5.08
CA GLN A 1020 20.52 23.69 4.25
C GLN A 1020 21.12 23.55 2.83
N LYS A 1021 21.86 24.55 2.32
CA LYS A 1021 22.37 24.50 0.92
C LYS A 1021 23.82 24.04 0.77
N PHE A 1022 24.62 24.04 1.83
CA PHE A 1022 26.04 23.65 1.70
C PHE A 1022 26.25 22.12 1.67
N SER A 1023 25.39 21.33 2.33
CA SER A 1023 25.42 19.86 2.21
C SER A 1023 25.10 19.41 0.78
N SER A 1024 24.14 20.08 0.14
CA SER A 1024 23.74 19.79 -1.24
C SER A 1024 24.79 20.12 -2.30
N ILE A 1025 25.72 21.05 -2.00
CA ILE A 1025 26.77 21.44 -2.94
C ILE A 1025 27.97 20.49 -2.87
N VAL A 1026 28.37 20.07 -1.66
CA VAL A 1026 29.49 19.11 -1.52
C VAL A 1026 29.08 17.70 -1.96
N ALA A 1027 27.83 17.31 -1.76
CA ALA A 1027 27.30 16.02 -2.22
C ALA A 1027 26.99 15.95 -3.73
N ARG A 1028 27.07 17.06 -4.48
CA ARG A 1028 26.78 17.11 -5.93
C ARG A 1028 27.98 17.46 -6.81
N VAL A 1029 29.19 17.45 -6.26
CA VAL A 1029 30.39 17.46 -7.11
C VAL A 1029 30.66 16.02 -7.54
N ASN A 1030 30.28 15.70 -8.78
CA ASN A 1030 30.74 14.49 -9.47
C ASN A 1030 32.27 14.58 -9.63
N LEU A 1031 32.99 14.08 -8.63
CA LEU A 1031 34.39 13.70 -8.74
C LEU A 1031 34.40 12.20 -8.96
N MET A 1032 34.41 11.80 -10.24
CA MET A 1032 34.91 10.50 -10.63
C MET A 1032 36.32 10.33 -10.04
N VAL A 1033 36.57 9.12 -9.53
CA VAL A 1033 37.79 8.58 -8.89
C VAL A 1033 37.80 8.72 -7.36
N PHE A 1034 37.93 7.55 -6.71
CA PHE A 1034 38.10 7.25 -5.28
C PHE A 1034 36.84 6.80 -4.49
N LEU A 1035 36.24 5.66 -4.90
CA LEU A 1035 35.15 5.01 -4.14
C LEU A 1035 35.59 4.22 -2.89
N GLU A 1036 36.86 4.24 -2.49
CA GLU A 1036 37.33 3.59 -1.25
C GLU A 1036 38.49 4.34 -0.59
N ASP A 1037 38.52 5.68 -0.68
CA ASP A 1037 39.67 6.45 -0.17
C ASP A 1037 39.37 7.06 1.21
N GLU A 1038 39.87 6.42 2.26
CA GLU A 1038 39.76 6.93 3.64
C GLU A 1038 40.44 8.31 3.80
N ASP A 1039 41.46 8.66 2.99
CA ASP A 1039 42.06 10.01 2.97
C ASP A 1039 41.05 11.07 2.53
N TYR A 1040 40.13 10.74 1.62
CA TYR A 1040 39.11 11.66 1.14
C TYR A 1040 38.07 11.97 2.22
N PHE A 1041 37.49 10.94 2.86
CA PHE A 1041 36.47 11.14 3.90
C PHE A 1041 37.05 11.86 5.12
N MET A 1042 38.30 11.54 5.49
CA MET A 1042 38.96 12.27 6.55
C MET A 1042 39.25 13.72 6.17
N SER A 1043 39.63 13.98 4.92
CA SER A 1043 39.82 15.35 4.41
C SER A 1043 38.53 16.18 4.49
N LEU A 1044 37.37 15.59 4.24
CA LEU A 1044 36.07 16.26 4.43
C LEU A 1044 35.80 16.59 5.90
N ALA A 1045 36.15 15.71 6.84
CA ALA A 1045 36.06 16.00 8.27
C ALA A 1045 36.99 17.17 8.66
N VAL A 1046 38.23 17.19 8.16
CA VAL A 1046 39.19 18.30 8.37
C VAL A 1046 38.68 19.61 7.77
N LEU A 1047 38.12 19.58 6.55
CA LEU A 1047 37.53 20.76 5.92
C LEU A 1047 36.32 21.28 6.69
N SER A 1048 35.45 20.38 7.14
CA SER A 1048 34.30 20.75 7.97
C SER A 1048 34.76 21.44 9.25
N ALA A 1049 35.84 20.96 9.88
CA ALA A 1049 36.42 21.58 11.07
C ALA A 1049 36.77 23.07 10.86
N LYS A 1050 37.29 23.45 9.68
CA LYS A 1050 37.65 24.85 9.36
C LYS A 1050 36.45 25.81 9.37
N ARG A 1051 35.22 25.30 9.30
CA ARG A 1051 33.98 26.11 9.43
C ARG A 1051 33.65 26.47 10.87
N SER A 1052 34.29 25.82 11.84
CA SER A 1052 34.10 26.10 13.25
C SER A 1052 34.63 27.48 13.60
N LYS A 1053 33.78 28.31 14.20
CA LYS A 1053 34.18 29.62 14.75
C LYS A 1053 34.89 29.52 16.10
N ASP A 1054 35.14 28.30 16.57
CA ASP A 1054 35.87 28.04 17.80
C ASP A 1054 37.33 28.51 17.64
N PRO A 1055 37.76 29.56 18.37
CA PRO A 1055 39.07 30.17 18.16
C PRO A 1055 40.23 29.30 18.65
N VAL A 1056 39.96 28.12 19.21
CA VAL A 1056 40.99 27.30 19.87
C VAL A 1056 40.92 25.81 19.52
N THR A 1057 39.74 25.22 19.30
CA THR A 1057 39.63 23.79 18.97
C THR A 1057 38.57 23.58 17.89
N GLN A 1058 39.02 23.60 16.64
CA GLN A 1058 38.18 23.31 15.47
C GLN A 1058 38.10 21.79 15.26
N VAL A 1059 36.89 21.24 15.32
CA VAL A 1059 36.62 19.81 15.21
C VAL A 1059 35.60 19.58 14.11
N GLY A 1060 35.81 18.55 13.30
CA GLY A 1060 34.91 18.17 12.21
C GLY A 1060 34.63 16.68 12.19
N ALA A 1061 33.54 16.32 11.54
CA ALA A 1061 33.04 14.96 11.40
C ALA A 1061 32.40 14.75 10.02
N CYS A 1062 32.50 13.53 9.50
CA CYS A 1062 31.90 13.08 8.23
C CYS A 1062 31.33 11.67 8.42
N ILE A 1063 30.03 11.48 8.20
CA ILE A 1063 29.38 10.17 8.25
C ILE A 1063 29.31 9.61 6.83
N VAL A 1064 29.66 8.34 6.69
CA VAL A 1064 29.73 7.61 5.42
C VAL A 1064 28.99 6.29 5.59
N ASN A 1065 28.15 5.90 4.64
CA ASN A 1065 27.47 4.60 4.66
C ASN A 1065 28.42 3.46 4.22
N GLU A 1066 27.92 2.22 4.22
CA GLU A 1066 28.69 1.04 3.83
C GLU A 1066 29.09 1.07 2.34
N ASP A 1067 28.36 1.82 1.50
CA ASP A 1067 28.63 2.02 0.07
C ASP A 1067 29.65 3.14 -0.23
N GLY A 1068 30.29 3.71 0.80
CA GLY A 1068 31.29 4.77 0.63
C GLY A 1068 30.71 6.16 0.29
N GLN A 1069 29.40 6.38 0.49
CA GLN A 1069 28.74 7.66 0.24
C GLN A 1069 28.71 8.53 1.50
N VAL A 1070 29.03 9.82 1.34
CA VAL A 1070 28.97 10.80 2.44
C VAL A 1070 27.51 11.16 2.73
N ILE A 1071 27.01 10.70 3.88
CA ILE A 1071 25.65 10.97 4.36
C ILE A 1071 25.54 12.39 4.91
N SER A 1072 26.48 12.80 5.75
CA SER A 1072 26.45 14.13 6.36
C SER A 1072 27.81 14.56 6.91
N VAL A 1073 27.97 15.87 7.09
CA VAL A 1073 29.13 16.46 7.77
C VAL A 1073 28.69 17.32 8.95
N GLY A 1074 29.57 17.41 9.94
CA GLY A 1074 29.37 18.22 11.14
C GLY A 1074 30.65 18.94 11.54
N TYR A 1075 30.51 20.07 12.23
CA TYR A 1075 31.59 20.80 12.88
C TYR A 1075 31.11 21.33 14.22
N ASN A 1076 32.02 21.63 15.14
CA ASN A 1076 31.61 22.17 16.43
C ASN A 1076 31.14 23.63 16.32
N ALA A 1077 29.99 23.95 16.90
CA ALA A 1077 29.35 25.26 16.82
C ALA A 1077 28.45 25.52 18.03
N MET A 1078 27.99 26.76 18.24
CA MET A 1078 26.93 27.04 19.22
C MET A 1078 25.58 26.44 18.78
N PRO A 1079 24.64 26.22 19.71
CA PRO A 1079 23.33 25.67 19.39
C PRO A 1079 22.54 26.56 18.41
N VAL A 1080 21.71 25.93 17.59
CA VAL A 1080 20.84 26.64 16.64
C VAL A 1080 19.93 27.62 17.40
N GLY A 1081 19.80 28.84 16.88
CA GLY A 1081 19.01 29.91 17.48
C GLY A 1081 19.75 30.74 18.54
N CYS A 1082 20.93 30.32 19.00
CA CYS A 1082 21.78 31.14 19.87
C CYS A 1082 22.79 31.92 19.02
N ASP A 1083 22.75 33.27 19.05
CA ASP A 1083 23.75 34.09 18.34
C ASP A 1083 25.16 33.80 18.90
N ASP A 1084 26.09 33.47 18.00
CA ASP A 1084 27.50 33.21 18.32
C ASP A 1084 28.15 34.40 19.06
N ASN A 1085 27.68 35.64 18.83
CA ASN A 1085 28.19 36.84 19.50
C ASN A 1085 27.70 37.01 20.94
N CYS A 1086 26.58 36.36 21.30
CA CYS A 1086 25.97 36.45 22.62
C CYS A 1086 26.40 35.30 23.55
N MET A 1087 27.18 34.35 23.03
CA MET A 1087 27.62 33.15 23.73
C MET A 1087 29.11 33.21 24.07
N PRO A 1088 29.52 32.74 25.25
CA PRO A 1088 30.92 32.82 25.67
C PRO A 1088 31.78 31.80 24.89
N TRP A 1089 32.76 32.29 24.13
CA TRP A 1089 33.74 31.45 23.41
C TRP A 1089 35.03 31.18 24.18
N ASP A 1090 35.25 31.89 25.30
CA ASP A 1090 36.45 31.77 26.11
C ASP A 1090 36.62 30.37 26.73
N LYS A 1091 37.86 30.01 27.05
CA LYS A 1091 38.25 28.79 27.77
C LYS A 1091 38.88 29.07 29.14
N ARG A 1092 39.26 30.33 29.43
CA ARG A 1092 40.15 30.67 30.55
C ARG A 1092 39.44 31.33 31.73
N SER A 1093 38.19 31.77 31.56
CA SER A 1093 37.39 32.27 32.67
C SER A 1093 37.36 31.31 33.87
N GLN A 1094 37.50 31.87 35.07
CA GLN A 1094 37.35 31.13 36.33
C GLN A 1094 35.89 30.68 36.54
N ASP A 1095 34.92 31.46 36.02
CA ASP A 1095 33.53 31.01 35.93
C ASP A 1095 33.34 30.19 34.65
N ARG A 1096 33.07 28.90 34.84
CA ARG A 1096 32.85 27.95 33.76
C ARG A 1096 31.58 28.27 32.94
N LEU A 1097 30.61 29.02 33.48
CA LEU A 1097 29.47 29.54 32.71
C LEU A 1097 29.83 30.62 31.70
N GLU A 1098 30.99 31.27 31.88
CA GLU A 1098 31.56 32.23 30.95
C GLU A 1098 32.64 31.58 30.06
N THR A 1099 32.64 30.25 29.99
CA THR A 1099 33.41 29.49 29.00
C THR A 1099 32.49 28.83 27.98
N LYS A 1100 33.03 28.40 26.84
CA LYS A 1100 32.24 27.72 25.79
C LYS A 1100 31.78 26.30 26.13
N TYR A 1101 32.43 25.64 27.10
CA TYR A 1101 32.25 24.22 27.35
C TYR A 1101 30.81 23.79 27.67
N PRO A 1102 30.02 24.59 28.42
CA PRO A 1102 28.62 24.25 28.69
C PRO A 1102 27.73 24.33 27.44
N TYR A 1103 28.13 25.05 26.39
CA TYR A 1103 27.24 25.47 25.29
C TYR A 1103 27.57 24.85 23.94
N VAL A 1104 28.85 24.65 23.61
CA VAL A 1104 29.26 24.17 22.28
C VAL A 1104 28.69 22.77 21.96
N CYS A 1105 28.10 22.61 20.77
CA CYS A 1105 27.71 21.33 20.19
C CYS A 1105 28.93 20.72 19.49
N HIS A 1106 29.20 19.44 19.72
CA HIS A 1106 30.34 18.77 19.08
C HIS A 1106 30.03 18.35 17.64
N ALA A 1107 31.07 18.16 16.83
CA ALA A 1107 30.96 17.87 15.40
C ALA A 1107 30.18 16.58 15.11
N GLU A 1108 30.41 15.53 15.90
CA GLU A 1108 29.76 14.22 15.76
C GLU A 1108 28.25 14.33 15.97
N MET A 1109 27.83 15.08 17.00
CA MET A 1109 26.42 15.33 17.29
C MET A 1109 25.78 16.15 16.17
N ASN A 1110 26.48 17.17 15.65
CA ASN A 1110 25.99 17.95 14.53
C ASN A 1110 25.89 17.13 13.25
N ALA A 1111 26.82 16.21 12.98
CA ALA A 1111 26.74 15.32 11.82
C ALA A 1111 25.50 14.41 11.91
N ILE A 1112 25.29 13.75 13.04
CA ILE A 1112 24.10 12.89 13.26
C ILE A 1112 22.80 13.67 13.04
N VAL A 1113 22.66 14.86 13.63
CA VAL A 1113 21.41 15.63 13.46
C VAL A 1113 21.28 16.18 12.04
N ASN A 1114 22.39 16.55 11.39
CA ASN A 1114 22.37 17.01 10.00
C ASN A 1114 22.04 15.90 9.00
N ALA A 1115 22.18 14.62 9.38
CA ALA A 1115 21.78 13.49 8.54
C ALA A 1115 20.27 13.40 8.33
N GLY A 1116 19.44 14.06 9.16
CA GLY A 1116 17.99 14.08 8.99
C GLY A 1116 17.37 12.68 9.00
N ASN A 1117 16.74 12.30 7.89
CA ASN A 1117 15.99 11.05 7.72
C ASN A 1117 16.82 9.89 7.13
N GLU A 1118 18.12 10.06 7.00
CA GLU A 1118 19.04 9.05 6.46
C GLU A 1118 19.29 7.92 7.46
N GLN A 1119 19.39 6.68 6.98
CA GLN A 1119 19.64 5.52 7.86
C GLN A 1119 21.12 5.45 8.28
N LEU A 1120 21.38 5.64 9.58
CA LEU A 1120 22.75 5.66 10.12
C LEU A 1120 23.27 4.31 10.64
N ASN A 1121 22.44 3.26 10.63
CA ASN A 1121 22.82 1.94 11.11
C ASN A 1121 23.82 1.27 10.16
N GLY A 1122 24.97 0.83 10.67
CA GLY A 1122 26.06 0.27 9.88
C GLY A 1122 27.09 1.30 9.39
N CYS A 1123 26.73 2.59 9.39
CA CYS A 1123 27.60 3.65 8.90
C CYS A 1123 28.92 3.77 9.68
N SER A 1124 29.92 4.36 9.00
CA SER A 1124 31.21 4.79 9.54
C SER A 1124 31.21 6.30 9.78
N ILE A 1125 31.90 6.77 10.83
CA ILE A 1125 32.15 8.20 11.03
C ILE A 1125 33.65 8.51 11.08
N TYR A 1126 34.06 9.50 10.30
CA TYR A 1126 35.42 10.06 10.27
C TYR A 1126 35.42 11.34 11.10
N VAL A 1127 36.31 11.45 12.08
CA VAL A 1127 36.37 12.58 13.01
C VAL A 1127 37.78 13.09 13.22
N THR A 1128 37.95 14.41 13.34
CA THR A 1128 39.30 14.97 13.54
C THR A 1128 39.86 14.73 14.94
N LEU A 1129 39.00 14.53 15.94
CA LEU A 1129 39.41 14.16 17.30
C LEU A 1129 38.56 13.01 17.84
N PHE A 1130 39.17 12.11 18.63
CA PHE A 1130 38.48 10.97 19.22
C PHE A 1130 37.17 11.37 19.97
N PRO A 1131 36.06 10.65 19.79
CA PRO A 1131 34.79 11.04 20.40
C PRO A 1131 34.81 10.98 21.93
N CYS A 1132 34.25 12.01 22.58
CA CYS A 1132 34.05 11.99 24.03
C CYS A 1132 32.90 11.07 24.44
N ASN A 1133 32.76 10.79 25.74
CA ASN A 1133 31.67 9.96 26.25
C ASN A 1133 30.27 10.47 25.84
N ILE A 1134 30.05 11.77 25.70
CA ILE A 1134 28.77 12.30 25.22
C ILE A 1134 28.54 11.94 23.75
N CYS A 1135 29.55 12.10 22.89
CA CYS A 1135 29.44 11.74 21.46
C CYS A 1135 29.26 10.23 21.28
N ALA A 1136 29.99 9.42 22.06
CA ALA A 1136 29.90 7.98 22.02
C ALA A 1136 28.49 7.44 22.27
N LYS A 1137 27.76 8.06 23.22
CA LYS A 1137 26.35 7.75 23.49
C LYS A 1137 25.47 7.91 22.25
N VAL A 1138 25.63 9.03 21.54
CA VAL A 1138 24.80 9.34 20.37
C VAL A 1138 25.18 8.46 19.18
N LEU A 1139 26.48 8.22 18.97
CA LEU A 1139 26.99 7.35 17.90
C LEU A 1139 26.45 5.92 18.02
N LEU A 1140 26.61 5.30 19.20
CA LEU A 1140 26.11 3.94 19.47
C LEU A 1140 24.59 3.86 19.31
N LYS A 1141 23.87 4.88 19.81
CA LYS A 1141 22.40 4.94 19.74
C LYS A 1141 21.89 5.11 18.31
N SER A 1142 22.66 5.77 17.44
CA SER A 1142 22.32 5.98 16.02
C SER A 1142 22.63 4.76 15.13
N GLY A 1143 23.26 3.72 15.68
CA GLY A 1143 23.58 2.50 14.95
C GLY A 1143 24.89 2.54 14.15
N ILE A 1144 25.69 3.61 14.29
CA ILE A 1144 27.03 3.70 13.70
C ILE A 1144 27.90 2.57 14.28
N ARG A 1145 28.68 1.91 13.43
CA ARG A 1145 29.48 0.73 13.79
C ARG A 1145 30.98 0.95 13.76
N ARG A 1146 31.45 1.99 13.06
CA ARG A 1146 32.88 2.30 12.91
C ARG A 1146 33.18 3.78 13.16
N VAL A 1147 34.23 4.06 13.93
CA VAL A 1147 34.77 5.40 14.21
C VAL A 1147 36.22 5.45 13.77
N ILE A 1148 36.52 6.32 12.81
CA ILE A 1148 37.86 6.57 12.29
C ILE A 1148 38.30 7.97 12.76
N TYR A 1149 39.45 8.09 13.42
CA TYR A 1149 39.87 9.37 14.05
C TYR A 1149 41.33 9.75 13.82
N ILE A 1150 41.62 11.04 13.62
CA ILE A 1150 43.00 11.54 13.39
C ILE A 1150 43.82 11.55 14.69
N ALA A 1151 43.35 12.35 15.67
CA ALA A 1151 44.10 12.62 16.87
C ALA A 1151 43.31 12.26 18.13
N ASP A 1152 44.06 11.78 19.12
CA ASP A 1152 43.50 11.48 20.42
C ASP A 1152 43.30 12.75 21.25
N LYS A 1153 42.40 12.68 22.23
CA LYS A 1153 42.25 13.72 23.25
C LYS A 1153 43.06 13.32 24.48
N PRO A 1154 43.48 14.27 25.33
CA PRO A 1154 44.14 13.95 26.59
C PRO A 1154 43.34 12.90 27.39
N ASP A 1155 44.02 11.96 28.03
CA ASP A 1155 43.43 10.84 28.77
C ASP A 1155 42.67 11.32 30.02
N LYS A 1156 41.49 11.87 29.76
CA LYS A 1156 40.54 12.35 30.75
C LYS A 1156 39.46 11.31 30.97
N MET A 1157 38.76 11.41 32.09
CA MET A 1157 37.63 10.56 32.44
C MET A 1157 36.64 10.40 31.29
N GLU A 1158 36.33 11.46 30.54
CA GLU A 1158 35.42 11.41 29.40
C GLU A 1158 35.92 10.51 28.26
N MET A 1159 37.24 10.41 28.06
CA MET A 1159 37.83 9.53 27.05
C MET A 1159 37.85 8.08 27.53
N LYS A 1160 38.19 7.84 28.80
CA LYS A 1160 38.15 6.51 29.43
C LYS A 1160 36.73 5.92 29.36
N ALA A 1161 35.73 6.72 29.70
CA ALA A 1161 34.33 6.31 29.61
C ALA A 1161 33.88 6.05 28.17
N SER A 1162 34.30 6.88 27.21
CA SER A 1162 34.02 6.67 25.78
C SER A 1162 34.54 5.34 25.28
N ARG A 1163 35.83 5.04 25.55
CA ARG A 1163 36.47 3.77 25.15
C ARG A 1163 35.81 2.56 25.79
N ARG A 1164 35.41 2.64 27.07
CA ARG A 1164 34.66 1.58 27.75
C ARG A 1164 33.32 1.29 27.04
N MET A 1165 32.57 2.33 26.66
CA MET A 1165 31.29 2.18 25.94
C MET A 1165 31.49 1.61 24.54
N PHE A 1166 32.45 2.12 23.76
CA PHE A 1166 32.72 1.60 22.42
C PHE A 1166 33.16 0.13 22.45
N LYS A 1167 34.00 -0.25 23.41
CA LYS A 1167 34.41 -1.66 23.59
C LYS A 1167 33.21 -2.56 23.88
N LEU A 1168 32.32 -2.15 24.80
CA LEU A 1168 31.15 -2.93 25.17
C LEU A 1168 30.10 -2.96 24.06
N GLY A 1169 29.88 -1.84 23.38
CA GLY A 1169 28.95 -1.71 22.26
C GLY A 1169 29.44 -2.28 20.93
N HIS A 1170 30.59 -2.97 20.92
CA HIS A 1170 31.22 -3.54 19.73
C HIS A 1170 31.45 -2.51 18.60
N MET A 1171 31.81 -1.27 18.96
CA MET A 1171 32.18 -0.22 18.02
C MET A 1171 33.63 -0.42 17.58
N ILE A 1172 33.86 -0.49 16.27
CA ILE A 1172 35.19 -0.56 15.69
C ILE A 1172 35.79 0.85 15.74
N CYS A 1173 36.92 1.02 16.43
CA CYS A 1173 37.58 2.32 16.58
C CYS A 1173 39.00 2.26 16.04
N GLU A 1174 39.30 3.04 15.01
CA GLU A 1174 40.56 2.99 14.29
C GLU A 1174 41.19 4.37 14.22
N LYS A 1175 42.48 4.43 14.55
CA LYS A 1175 43.24 5.66 14.34
C LYS A 1175 43.56 5.75 12.85
N PHE A 1176 43.16 6.85 12.25
CA PHE A 1176 43.43 7.14 10.87
C PHE A 1176 44.92 7.36 10.64
N ILE A 1177 45.48 6.64 9.65
CA ILE A 1177 46.85 6.81 9.20
C ILE A 1177 46.76 7.26 7.74
N PRO A 1178 47.11 8.52 7.42
CA PRO A 1178 46.97 9.01 6.06
C PRO A 1178 47.86 8.20 5.10
N SER A 1179 47.29 7.72 4.01
CA SER A 1179 48.03 7.01 2.96
C SER A 1179 48.76 7.98 2.04
N ARG A 1180 48.35 9.26 2.04
CA ARG A 1180 48.93 10.36 1.26
C ARG A 1180 49.18 11.59 2.12
N ARG A 1181 50.25 12.34 1.81
CA ARG A 1181 50.58 13.60 2.51
C ARG A 1181 49.73 14.79 2.08
N GLN A 1182 49.08 14.71 0.93
CA GLN A 1182 48.31 15.82 0.36
C GLN A 1182 47.15 15.29 -0.47
N VAL A 1183 45.96 15.85 -0.25
CA VAL A 1183 44.77 15.63 -1.07
C VAL A 1183 44.46 16.94 -1.79
N ASN A 1184 44.52 16.91 -3.13
CA ASN A 1184 44.24 18.07 -3.97
C ASN A 1184 42.81 18.01 -4.48
N ILE A 1185 41.98 18.97 -4.08
CA ILE A 1185 40.60 19.08 -4.56
C ILE A 1185 40.58 20.19 -5.63
N SER A 1186 40.47 19.78 -6.89
CA SER A 1186 40.34 20.71 -8.03
C SER A 1186 38.88 21.04 -8.29
N PHE A 1187 38.56 22.33 -8.40
CA PHE A 1187 37.24 22.81 -8.80
C PHE A 1187 37.12 23.10 -10.30
N SER A 1188 38.10 22.67 -11.10
CA SER A 1188 38.16 22.94 -12.54
C SER A 1188 36.95 22.43 -13.34
N ASN A 1189 36.19 21.48 -12.79
CA ASN A 1189 34.99 20.89 -13.43
C ASN A 1189 33.67 21.39 -12.80
N CYS A 1190 33.69 22.43 -11.95
CA CYS A 1190 32.49 22.97 -11.32
C CYS A 1190 31.77 23.94 -12.28
N PRO A 1191 30.45 23.80 -12.56
CA PRO A 1191 29.73 24.66 -13.49
C PRO A 1191 29.87 26.16 -13.13
N ASN A 1192 30.21 27.00 -14.12
CA ASN A 1192 30.55 28.43 -13.96
C ASN A 1192 29.52 29.30 -13.21
N ALA A 1193 28.29 28.82 -13.01
CA ALA A 1193 27.25 29.53 -12.26
C ALA A 1193 27.49 29.58 -10.73
N LEU A 1194 28.47 28.84 -10.19
CA LEU A 1194 28.77 28.77 -8.75
C LEU A 1194 30.17 29.28 -8.35
N VAL A 1195 31.02 29.65 -9.32
CA VAL A 1195 32.45 29.91 -9.06
C VAL A 1195 32.78 31.40 -9.21
N GLY A 1196 32.53 32.17 -8.15
CA GLY A 1196 33.16 33.47 -7.95
C GLY A 1196 34.55 33.29 -7.33
N SER A 1197 35.58 33.11 -8.16
CA SER A 1197 37.01 33.02 -7.85
C SER A 1197 37.42 32.16 -6.63
N LEU A 1198 37.55 30.84 -6.83
CA LEU A 1198 38.29 29.95 -5.94
C LEU A 1198 39.23 29.08 -6.78
N ASN A 1199 40.50 29.48 -6.89
CA ASN A 1199 41.55 28.64 -7.48
C ASN A 1199 42.09 27.69 -6.40
N GLU A 1200 42.07 26.39 -6.70
CA GLU A 1200 42.67 25.25 -5.98
C GLU A 1200 42.65 25.28 -4.44
N LEU A 1201 41.85 24.41 -3.80
CA LEU A 1201 42.08 24.07 -2.38
C LEU A 1201 43.08 22.93 -2.27
N LYS A 1202 44.27 23.24 -1.74
CA LYS A 1202 45.27 22.25 -1.30
C LYS A 1202 45.08 22.00 0.19
N ILE A 1203 44.86 20.75 0.58
CA ILE A 1203 44.84 20.32 1.98
C ILE A 1203 46.16 19.60 2.24
N SER A 1204 47.08 20.27 2.92
CA SER A 1204 48.38 19.72 3.34
C SER A 1204 48.46 19.65 4.87
N GLU A 1205 48.78 18.45 5.36
CA GLU A 1205 48.95 17.99 6.76
C GLU A 1205 47.79 18.21 7.74
#